data_AF-A0A7V9BSS6-F1
#
_entry.id   AF-A0A7V9BSS6-F1
#
_cell.length_a   1.000
_cell.length_b   1.000
_cell.length_c   1.000
_cell.angle_alpha   90.00
_cell.angle_beta   90.00
_cell.angle_gamma   90.00
#
_symmetry.space_group_name_H-M   'P 1'
#
loop_
_entity.id
_entity.type
_entity.pdbx_description
1 polymer ?
#
loop_
_entity_poly.entity_id
_entity_poly.type
_entity_poly.pdbx_seq_one_letter_code
_entity_poly.pdbx_strand_id
1 'polypeptide(L)'
;MPRESPPPPIDGYTDLGLLGRGGMGEVRRVREEALDRVLALKVGYDAEDARRFLAEARVTAQLQHPGIVPVHQVGFLVDGRPYFTMREVRGRSLTELIRSGEPLPVLIAAFARVCDTLAYAHAQGVVHRDLKPDNILVGEFGEVLVVDWGLALRVGADPHEGSAAKRSPIDTQPGSIAGTPAYMAPEQALDHRADLGPHTDVWALGCVLYELLTGAPPFGTDDPVDIVHRMLTRDAPALPKGHDIPEALAAIVRRALARAHDKRYADSGDLRDAINDWITGADRRKRALLAVARADRIDHAIRLLRKRGAQELREGAALLEGVHSWEPGERKQAGWAREDAARRQELEAGIAEVEWLSELHGALEVDPTLPDAHVRLADHYRARHLEAERRRDALAAAANLELLRIHDRGEHAKYLTGVGAVTLLTDPEGASVECFRVVERHRRLVEEPVGSLGTTPLLARELPVGTYVLVVSAPGRDPVRVPVAVEREEHFAAIAPGSSAVEVLRLPLTGDIGPDEVLVPAGWFWCGGDSAAGDAFPATRIWTDDVVFRRFPVTVEEYASFLTDLLATRGPEEALKHAPAPLEKPRSEGLVGFEGGALSFRRDFSARLWEPRWPVTHVDWSDASAFAAWTTQRTGRSWRLPHELEWEKAARGVDRRIFAWGDFFEPSWTASATSFQGTPGVTAVDGFPVDASIYQVRGCTGNVREWCGNVWMRHPPPDGRVPRERGTETGALYAARGGLSSGSPASSRLAARFGAPANHRYTGVGFRIVRDRT
;
A
#
# COMPACT_ATOMS: atom_id res chain seq x y z
N MET A 1 -3.03 -23.01 74.27
CA MET A 1 -4.38 -23.60 74.47
C MET A 1 -5.40 -22.56 74.02
N PRO A 2 -6.14 -22.74 72.91
CA PRO A 2 -7.22 -21.81 72.56
C PRO A 2 -8.38 -22.01 73.55
N ARG A 3 -8.90 -20.92 74.12
CA ARG A 3 -10.14 -20.98 74.92
C ARG A 3 -11.31 -21.26 73.96
N GLU A 4 -11.95 -22.42 74.07
CA GLU A 4 -13.08 -22.85 73.23
C GLU A 4 -14.44 -22.22 73.63
N SER A 5 -14.48 -21.44 74.70
CA SER A 5 -15.73 -20.80 75.14
C SER A 5 -16.04 -19.54 74.33
N PRO A 6 -17.26 -19.37 73.80
CA PRO A 6 -17.67 -18.11 73.18
C PRO A 6 -17.54 -16.95 74.17
N PRO A 7 -17.34 -15.70 73.68
CA PRO A 7 -17.29 -14.54 74.56
C PRO A 7 -18.59 -14.44 75.37
N PRO A 8 -18.53 -13.86 76.58
CA PRO A 8 -19.74 -13.63 77.37
C PRO A 8 -20.78 -12.82 76.57
N PRO A 9 -22.08 -12.97 76.88
CA PRO A 9 -23.13 -12.18 76.26
C PRO A 9 -22.81 -10.68 76.30
N ILE A 10 -23.15 -9.98 75.22
CA ILE A 10 -22.91 -8.55 75.06
C ILE A 10 -24.26 -7.86 75.10
N ASP A 11 -24.48 -6.98 76.07
CA ASP A 11 -25.76 -6.28 76.22
C ASP A 11 -26.15 -5.54 74.93
N GLY A 12 -27.38 -5.77 74.47
CA GLY A 12 -27.93 -5.19 73.24
C GLY A 12 -27.56 -5.92 71.94
N TYR A 13 -26.82 -7.04 72.00
CA TYR A 13 -26.42 -7.83 70.84
C TYR A 13 -26.74 -9.31 71.01
N THR A 14 -27.50 -9.87 70.06
CA THR A 14 -27.69 -11.32 69.94
C THR A 14 -26.59 -11.93 69.05
N ASP A 15 -25.80 -12.88 69.56
CA ASP A 15 -24.79 -13.60 68.78
C ASP A 15 -25.43 -14.58 67.78
N LEU A 16 -25.07 -14.43 66.51
CA LEU A 16 -25.56 -15.22 65.38
C LEU A 16 -24.50 -16.19 64.83
N GLY A 17 -23.31 -16.26 65.45
CA GLY A 17 -22.27 -17.22 65.12
C GLY A 17 -20.94 -16.58 64.67
N LEU A 18 -19.90 -17.42 64.61
CA LEU A 18 -18.54 -17.01 64.24
C LEU A 18 -18.42 -16.75 62.73
N LEU A 19 -17.88 -15.59 62.34
CA LEU A 19 -17.53 -15.27 60.95
C LEU A 19 -16.07 -15.62 60.64
N GLY A 20 -15.16 -15.44 61.61
CA GLY A 20 -13.74 -15.77 61.42
C GLY A 20 -12.90 -15.54 62.68
N ARG A 21 -11.72 -16.14 62.71
CA ARG A 21 -10.70 -15.94 63.77
C ARG A 21 -9.44 -15.39 63.12
N GLY A 22 -8.86 -14.35 63.71
CA GLY A 22 -7.62 -13.72 63.25
C GLY A 22 -6.61 -13.55 64.38
N GLY A 23 -5.43 -12.97 64.10
CA GLY A 23 -4.35 -12.88 65.09
C GLY A 23 -4.62 -12.01 66.31
N MET A 24 -5.55 -11.04 66.21
CA MET A 24 -5.87 -10.09 67.29
C MET A 24 -7.25 -10.29 67.91
N GLY A 25 -8.00 -11.30 67.48
CA GLY A 25 -9.36 -11.51 67.95
C GLY A 25 -10.21 -12.40 67.05
N GLU A 26 -11.47 -12.57 67.43
CA GLU A 26 -12.47 -13.25 66.62
C GLU A 26 -13.57 -12.29 66.16
N VAL A 27 -14.06 -12.48 64.94
CA VAL A 27 -15.16 -11.72 64.35
C VAL A 27 -16.41 -12.59 64.38
N ARG A 28 -17.47 -12.08 64.98
CA ARG A 28 -18.76 -12.76 65.10
C ARG A 28 -19.85 -11.96 64.40
N ARG A 29 -20.83 -12.67 63.88
CA ARG A 29 -22.06 -12.11 63.34
C ARG A 29 -22.99 -11.83 64.50
N VAL A 30 -23.50 -10.62 64.62
CA VAL A 30 -24.42 -10.26 65.71
C VAL A 30 -25.63 -9.51 65.16
N ARG A 31 -26.78 -9.61 65.84
CA ARG A 31 -27.92 -8.73 65.63
C ARG A 31 -27.94 -7.68 66.73
N GLU A 32 -27.84 -6.41 66.36
CA GLU A 32 -28.08 -5.30 67.28
C GLU A 32 -29.58 -5.18 67.52
N GLU A 33 -30.00 -5.36 68.77
CA GLU A 33 -31.42 -5.47 69.13
C GLU A 33 -32.16 -4.14 68.98
N ALA A 34 -31.49 -3.02 69.29
CA ALA A 34 -32.10 -1.69 69.26
C ALA A 34 -32.47 -1.21 67.85
N LEU A 35 -31.73 -1.64 66.83
CA LEU A 35 -31.89 -1.22 65.43
C LEU A 35 -32.31 -2.37 64.49
N ASP A 36 -32.48 -3.58 65.04
CA ASP A 36 -32.76 -4.83 64.31
C ASP A 36 -31.89 -5.00 63.05
N ARG A 37 -30.58 -4.78 63.20
CA ARG A 37 -29.62 -4.92 62.08
C ARG A 37 -28.53 -5.94 62.38
N VAL A 38 -28.06 -6.60 61.32
CA VAL A 38 -26.96 -7.56 61.40
C VAL A 38 -25.63 -6.83 61.20
N LEU A 39 -24.68 -7.04 62.11
CA LEU A 39 -23.35 -6.43 62.11
C LEU A 39 -22.27 -7.51 62.25
N ALA A 40 -21.04 -7.14 61.89
CA ALA A 40 -19.84 -7.86 62.29
C ALA A 40 -19.29 -7.24 63.58
N LEU A 41 -19.01 -8.06 64.59
CA LEU A 41 -18.47 -7.66 65.88
C LEU A 41 -17.11 -8.35 66.08
N LYS A 42 -16.02 -7.57 66.10
CA LYS A 42 -14.67 -8.06 66.38
C LYS A 42 -14.44 -7.98 67.90
N VAL A 43 -13.98 -9.08 68.50
CA VAL A 43 -13.66 -9.19 69.93
C VAL A 43 -12.17 -9.47 70.08
N GLY A 44 -11.45 -8.66 70.86
CA GLY A 44 -10.04 -8.89 71.17
C GLY A 44 -9.82 -10.13 72.07
N TYR A 45 -8.67 -10.80 71.95
CA TYR A 45 -8.38 -11.97 72.78
C TYR A 45 -7.91 -11.64 74.20
N ASP A 46 -7.22 -10.51 74.39
CA ASP A 46 -6.63 -10.10 75.67
C ASP A 46 -6.96 -8.63 75.98
N ALA A 47 -7.15 -8.32 77.25
CA ALA A 47 -7.32 -6.97 77.76
C ALA A 47 -5.99 -6.18 77.74
N GLU A 48 -4.83 -6.85 77.83
CA GLU A 48 -3.51 -6.20 77.75
C GLU A 48 -3.21 -5.61 76.36
N ASP A 49 -3.78 -6.18 75.30
CA ASP A 49 -3.65 -5.71 73.91
C ASP A 49 -4.71 -4.67 73.51
N ALA A 50 -5.54 -4.20 74.45
CA ALA A 50 -6.68 -3.35 74.15
C ALA A 50 -6.32 -2.02 73.49
N ARG A 51 -5.15 -1.44 73.81
CA ARG A 51 -4.69 -0.19 73.16
C ARG A 51 -4.53 -0.34 71.65
N ARG A 52 -3.94 -1.45 71.20
CA ARG A 52 -3.72 -1.73 69.77
C ARG A 52 -5.03 -2.02 69.06
N PHE A 53 -5.87 -2.84 69.68
CA PHE A 53 -7.20 -3.18 69.17
C PHE A 53 -8.09 -1.95 68.97
N LEU A 54 -8.08 -1.02 69.94
CA LEU A 54 -8.82 0.24 69.84
C LEU A 54 -8.20 1.24 68.86
N ALA A 55 -6.89 1.19 68.65
CA ALA A 55 -6.23 2.03 67.64
C ALA A 55 -6.69 1.66 66.22
N GLU A 56 -6.82 0.35 65.91
CA GLU A 56 -7.38 -0.13 64.64
C GLU A 56 -8.79 0.41 64.40
N ALA A 57 -9.67 0.29 65.40
CA ALA A 57 -11.05 0.78 65.32
C ALA A 57 -11.11 2.30 65.10
N ARG A 58 -10.24 3.07 65.77
CA ARG A 58 -10.17 4.53 65.64
C ARG A 58 -9.68 4.97 64.26
N VAL A 59 -8.62 4.36 63.74
CA VAL A 59 -8.09 4.67 62.40
C VAL A 59 -9.15 4.35 61.35
N THR A 60 -9.77 3.16 61.43
CA THR A 60 -10.83 2.76 60.48
C THR A 60 -12.03 3.70 60.55
N ALA A 61 -12.47 4.10 61.75
CA ALA A 61 -13.62 5.00 61.93
C ALA A 61 -13.39 6.43 61.37
N GLN A 62 -12.14 6.90 61.33
CA GLN A 62 -11.78 8.22 60.82
C GLN A 62 -11.77 8.28 59.29
N LEU A 63 -11.66 7.12 58.62
CA LEU A 63 -11.61 7.04 57.17
C LEU A 63 -13.02 6.86 56.58
N GLN A 64 -13.56 7.94 56.02
CA GLN A 64 -14.93 7.99 55.47
C GLN A 64 -14.88 7.82 53.94
N HIS A 65 -14.77 6.57 53.48
CA HIS A 65 -14.71 6.23 52.06
C HIS A 65 -15.57 5.00 51.73
N PRO A 66 -16.25 4.92 50.57
CA PRO A 66 -17.07 3.77 50.20
C PRO A 66 -16.31 2.43 50.17
N GLY A 67 -15.00 2.47 49.95
CA GLY A 67 -14.11 1.32 49.97
C GLY A 67 -13.56 0.93 51.34
N ILE A 68 -13.99 1.57 52.43
CA ILE A 68 -13.55 1.28 53.80
C ILE A 68 -14.76 0.90 54.63
N VAL A 69 -14.65 -0.18 55.40
CA VAL A 69 -15.74 -0.65 56.26
C VAL A 69 -15.99 0.35 57.39
N PRO A 70 -17.24 0.86 57.54
CA PRO A 70 -17.54 1.78 58.62
C PRO A 70 -17.59 1.05 59.97
N VAL A 71 -16.88 1.59 60.95
CA VAL A 71 -16.99 1.20 62.37
C VAL A 71 -18.15 1.96 63.01
N HIS A 72 -19.03 1.25 63.71
CA HIS A 72 -20.24 1.81 64.31
C HIS A 72 -20.10 2.09 65.80
N GLN A 73 -19.54 1.17 66.57
CA GLN A 73 -19.40 1.31 68.02
C GLN A 73 -18.13 0.63 68.51
N VAL A 74 -17.57 1.14 69.60
CA VAL A 74 -16.49 0.54 70.38
C VAL A 74 -17.00 0.31 71.81
N GLY A 75 -16.62 -0.80 72.44
CA GLY A 75 -16.97 -1.11 73.82
C GLY A 75 -16.02 -2.12 74.47
N PHE A 76 -16.39 -2.55 75.68
CA PHE A 76 -15.68 -3.59 76.43
C PHE A 76 -16.67 -4.65 76.91
N LEU A 77 -16.26 -5.91 76.86
CA LEU A 77 -16.97 -7.03 77.45
C LEU A 77 -16.91 -6.97 78.98
N VAL A 78 -17.80 -7.70 79.64
CA VAL A 78 -17.83 -7.83 81.12
C VAL A 78 -16.51 -8.37 81.68
N ASP A 79 -15.79 -9.18 80.90
CA ASP A 79 -14.47 -9.72 81.25
C ASP A 79 -13.29 -8.78 80.90
N GLY A 80 -13.57 -7.54 80.47
CA GLY A 80 -12.60 -6.48 80.20
C GLY A 80 -12.00 -6.49 78.79
N ARG A 81 -12.32 -7.48 77.94
CA ARG A 81 -11.81 -7.52 76.56
C ARG A 81 -12.50 -6.46 75.68
N PRO A 82 -11.78 -5.73 74.81
CA PRO A 82 -12.39 -4.74 73.94
C PRO A 82 -13.14 -5.39 72.78
N TYR A 83 -14.18 -4.72 72.30
CA TYR A 83 -14.87 -5.06 71.05
C TYR A 83 -15.19 -3.81 70.23
N PHE A 84 -15.39 -3.99 68.94
CA PHE A 84 -16.04 -2.98 68.10
C PHE A 84 -16.96 -3.62 67.08
N THR A 85 -18.01 -2.89 66.69
CA THR A 85 -18.97 -3.30 65.67
C THR A 85 -18.73 -2.55 64.38
N MET A 86 -18.96 -3.22 63.26
CA MET A 86 -18.79 -2.69 61.91
C MET A 86 -19.82 -3.32 60.99
N ARG A 87 -19.96 -2.75 59.78
CA ARG A 87 -20.84 -3.31 58.74
C ARG A 87 -20.48 -4.78 58.46
N GLU A 88 -21.47 -5.68 58.46
CA GLU A 88 -21.32 -7.02 57.90
C GLU A 88 -21.09 -6.90 56.39
N VAL A 89 -19.94 -7.39 55.91
CA VAL A 89 -19.65 -7.47 54.47
C VAL A 89 -19.99 -8.87 53.98
N ARG A 90 -20.86 -8.94 52.98
CA ARG A 90 -21.17 -10.19 52.27
C ARG A 90 -20.47 -10.18 50.93
N GLY A 91 -19.53 -11.11 50.74
CA GLY A 91 -18.67 -11.13 49.58
C GLY A 91 -17.56 -12.17 49.70
N ARG A 92 -16.68 -12.19 48.70
CA ARG A 92 -15.50 -13.06 48.64
C ARG A 92 -14.24 -12.22 48.77
N SER A 93 -13.19 -12.77 49.36
CA SER A 93 -11.87 -12.13 49.36
C SER A 93 -11.25 -12.15 47.96
N LEU A 94 -10.34 -11.23 47.67
CA LEU A 94 -9.61 -11.21 46.41
C LEU A 94 -8.79 -12.51 46.23
N THR A 95 -8.28 -13.10 47.31
CA THR A 95 -7.65 -14.44 47.31
C THR A 95 -8.57 -15.51 46.71
N GLU A 96 -9.84 -15.54 47.13
CA GLU A 96 -10.82 -16.50 46.64
C GLU A 96 -11.14 -16.27 45.17
N LEU A 97 -11.22 -15.02 44.73
CA LEU A 97 -11.46 -14.66 43.32
C LEU A 97 -10.30 -15.10 42.41
N ILE A 98 -9.06 -14.88 42.84
CA ILE A 98 -7.86 -15.33 42.13
C ILE A 98 -7.88 -16.86 42.00
N ARG A 99 -8.16 -17.57 43.09
CA ARG A 99 -8.20 -19.05 43.10
C ARG A 99 -9.33 -19.64 42.26
N SER A 100 -10.48 -18.97 42.15
CA SER A 100 -11.56 -19.44 41.29
C SER A 100 -11.35 -19.14 39.81
N GLY A 101 -10.28 -18.44 39.44
CA GLY A 101 -9.99 -18.10 38.05
C GLY A 101 -10.94 -17.05 37.48
N GLU A 102 -11.35 -16.06 38.28
CA GLU A 102 -12.15 -14.95 37.77
C GLU A 102 -11.45 -14.24 36.60
N PRO A 103 -12.19 -13.72 35.60
CA PRO A 103 -11.59 -13.05 34.46
C PRO A 103 -10.72 -11.86 34.89
N LEU A 104 -9.51 -11.76 34.33
CA LEU A 104 -8.54 -10.69 34.64
C LEU A 104 -9.13 -9.27 34.56
N PRO A 105 -10.02 -8.91 33.61
CA PRO A 105 -10.65 -7.58 33.61
C PRO A 105 -11.45 -7.25 34.88
N VAL A 106 -12.10 -8.25 35.50
CA VAL A 106 -12.83 -8.09 36.77
C VAL A 106 -11.86 -7.83 37.91
N LEU A 107 -10.77 -8.61 37.94
CA LEU A 107 -9.72 -8.49 38.95
C LEU A 107 -8.98 -7.13 38.87
N ILE A 108 -8.66 -6.67 37.65
CA ILE A 108 -8.03 -5.36 37.43
C ILE A 108 -8.97 -4.21 37.78
N ALA A 109 -10.27 -4.32 37.47
CA ALA A 109 -11.26 -3.33 37.87
C ALA A 109 -11.40 -3.26 39.40
N ALA A 110 -11.34 -4.40 40.11
CA ALA A 110 -11.32 -4.42 41.56
C ALA A 110 -10.02 -3.79 42.11
N PHE A 111 -8.87 -4.14 41.54
CA PHE A 111 -7.56 -3.59 41.89
C PHE A 111 -7.51 -2.06 41.77
N ALA A 112 -8.05 -1.49 40.69
CA ALA A 112 -8.14 -0.04 40.51
C ALA A 112 -8.91 0.64 41.65
N ARG A 113 -10.02 0.04 42.12
CA ARG A 113 -10.79 0.55 43.27
C ARG A 113 -10.07 0.41 44.62
N VAL A 114 -9.23 -0.61 44.77
CA VAL A 114 -8.34 -0.72 45.94
C VAL A 114 -7.33 0.43 45.93
N CYS A 115 -6.75 0.73 44.76
CA CYS A 115 -5.84 1.87 44.60
C CYS A 115 -6.53 3.20 44.94
N ASP A 116 -7.78 3.41 44.51
CA ASP A 116 -8.59 4.58 44.91
C ASP A 116 -8.76 4.66 46.43
N THR A 117 -9.08 3.53 47.06
CA THR A 117 -9.30 3.46 48.51
C THR A 117 -8.03 3.80 49.29
N LEU A 118 -6.87 3.30 48.87
CA LEU A 118 -5.61 3.63 49.52
C LEU A 118 -5.12 5.03 49.17
N ALA A 119 -5.39 5.54 47.97
CA ALA A 119 -5.10 6.93 47.62
C ALA A 119 -5.85 7.90 48.56
N TYR A 120 -7.12 7.61 48.85
CA TYR A 120 -7.88 8.35 49.87
C TYR A 120 -7.22 8.26 51.25
N ALA A 121 -6.86 7.06 51.72
CA ALA A 121 -6.21 6.88 53.02
C ALA A 121 -4.86 7.63 53.11
N HIS A 122 -4.04 7.56 52.06
CA HIS A 122 -2.77 8.28 51.96
C HIS A 122 -2.98 9.81 52.02
N ALA A 123 -4.01 10.33 51.36
CA ALA A 123 -4.38 11.75 51.44
C ALA A 123 -4.83 12.17 52.86
N GLN A 124 -5.34 11.24 53.66
CA GLN A 124 -5.62 11.44 55.09
C GLN A 124 -4.40 11.17 56.00
N GLY A 125 -3.22 10.94 55.42
CA GLY A 125 -1.98 10.66 56.16
C GLY A 125 -1.93 9.27 56.80
N VAL A 126 -2.71 8.30 56.31
CA VAL A 126 -2.77 6.93 56.82
C VAL A 126 -2.19 5.94 55.81
N VAL A 127 -1.23 5.13 56.24
CA VAL A 127 -0.62 4.03 55.45
C VAL A 127 -1.04 2.70 56.05
N HIS A 128 -1.53 1.74 55.26
CA HIS A 128 -2.12 0.47 55.71
C HIS A 128 -1.10 -0.54 56.23
N ARG A 129 0.02 -0.76 55.52
CA ARG A 129 1.17 -1.62 55.91
C ARG A 129 0.96 -3.13 56.02
N ASP A 130 -0.22 -3.65 55.73
CA ASP A 130 -0.50 -5.10 55.68
C ASP A 130 -1.56 -5.40 54.63
N LEU A 131 -1.43 -4.74 53.47
CA LEU A 131 -2.33 -4.97 52.35
C LEU A 131 -1.97 -6.30 51.68
N LYS A 132 -2.98 -7.15 51.51
CA LYS A 132 -2.90 -8.44 50.83
C LYS A 132 -4.27 -8.80 50.25
N PRO A 133 -4.37 -9.79 49.33
CA PRO A 133 -5.64 -10.19 48.73
C PRO A 133 -6.70 -10.64 49.76
N ASP A 134 -6.32 -11.20 50.91
CA ASP A 134 -7.26 -11.59 51.97
C ASP A 134 -7.93 -10.37 52.65
N ASN A 135 -7.26 -9.22 52.64
CA ASN A 135 -7.74 -7.97 53.25
C ASN A 135 -8.55 -7.11 52.26
N ILE A 136 -8.85 -7.65 51.08
CA ILE A 136 -9.65 -7.00 50.05
C ILE A 136 -10.90 -7.86 49.83
N LEU A 137 -12.06 -7.34 50.18
CA LEU A 137 -13.35 -8.01 50.01
C LEU A 137 -14.09 -7.43 48.81
N VAL A 138 -14.61 -8.30 47.96
CA VAL A 138 -15.46 -7.95 46.83
C VAL A 138 -16.87 -8.44 47.09
N GLY A 139 -17.81 -7.50 47.23
CA GLY A 139 -19.20 -7.78 47.52
C GLY A 139 -20.00 -8.25 46.30
N GLU A 140 -21.19 -8.79 46.55
CA GLU A 140 -22.07 -9.39 45.53
C GLU A 140 -22.53 -8.39 44.45
N PHE A 141 -22.55 -7.08 44.78
CA PHE A 141 -22.94 -6.02 43.86
C PHE A 141 -21.72 -5.25 43.32
N GLY A 142 -20.54 -5.84 43.45
CA GLY A 142 -19.29 -5.33 42.91
C GLY A 142 -18.66 -4.23 43.76
N GLU A 143 -19.09 -3.96 44.99
CA GLU A 143 -18.35 -3.13 45.92
C GLU A 143 -16.98 -3.75 46.27
N VAL A 144 -15.96 -2.92 46.51
CA VAL A 144 -14.62 -3.37 46.87
C VAL A 144 -14.23 -2.68 48.17
N LEU A 145 -13.94 -3.46 49.20
CA LEU A 145 -13.71 -3.00 50.57
C LEU A 145 -12.33 -3.44 51.06
N VAL A 146 -11.55 -2.50 51.57
CA VAL A 146 -10.27 -2.77 52.25
C VAL A 146 -10.52 -2.86 53.76
N VAL A 147 -10.11 -3.99 54.34
CA VAL A 147 -10.32 -4.33 55.75
C VAL A 147 -8.98 -4.57 56.47
N ASP A 148 -9.04 -4.67 57.80
CA ASP A 148 -7.89 -4.99 58.68
C ASP A 148 -6.77 -3.92 58.72
N TRP A 149 -7.11 -2.74 59.24
CA TRP A 149 -6.19 -1.60 59.42
C TRP A 149 -5.30 -1.73 60.68
N GLY A 150 -5.10 -2.95 61.20
CA GLY A 150 -4.46 -3.20 62.50
C GLY A 150 -2.96 -2.90 62.58
N LEU A 151 -2.33 -2.61 61.43
CA LEU A 151 -0.92 -2.21 61.31
C LEU A 151 -0.74 -0.79 60.75
N ALA A 152 -1.84 -0.04 60.59
CA ALA A 152 -1.83 1.26 59.96
C ALA A 152 -0.95 2.27 60.71
N LEU A 153 -0.26 3.12 59.95
CA LEU A 153 0.60 4.19 60.44
C LEU A 153 -0.01 5.54 60.07
N ARG A 154 -0.13 6.44 61.05
CA ARG A 154 -0.49 7.84 60.80
C ARG A 154 0.79 8.68 60.68
N VAL A 155 1.05 9.17 59.47
CA VAL A 155 2.22 9.97 59.15
C VAL A 155 2.12 11.31 59.89
N GLY A 156 3.15 11.68 60.66
CA GLY A 156 3.19 12.92 61.45
C GLY A 156 2.63 12.84 62.88
N ALA A 157 2.23 11.66 63.37
CA ALA A 157 1.92 11.46 64.79
C ALA A 157 3.20 11.31 65.63
N ASP A 158 3.18 11.82 66.87
CA ASP A 158 4.31 11.76 67.80
C ASP A 158 4.80 10.30 67.99
N PRO A 159 6.12 10.00 67.95
CA PRO A 159 6.65 8.63 68.03
C PRO A 159 6.23 7.84 69.28
N HIS A 160 5.71 8.55 70.29
CA HIS A 160 5.32 8.04 71.60
C HIS A 160 3.81 7.82 71.77
N GLU A 161 2.95 8.23 70.84
CA GLU A 161 1.49 8.14 71.01
C GLU A 161 0.81 6.92 70.37
N GLY A 162 1.57 5.98 69.78
CA GLY A 162 0.94 4.82 69.14
C GLY A 162 1.85 3.68 68.69
N SER A 163 2.96 3.42 69.37
CA SER A 163 3.87 2.33 68.96
C SER A 163 4.06 1.27 70.03
N ALA A 164 3.82 0.03 69.60
CA ALA A 164 4.44 -1.19 70.06
C ALA A 164 5.77 -0.99 70.78
N ALA A 165 5.89 -1.60 71.95
CA ALA A 165 7.15 -1.86 72.60
C ALA A 165 8.14 -2.52 71.64
N LYS A 166 9.41 -2.12 71.77
CA LYS A 166 10.63 -2.79 71.30
C LYS A 166 10.43 -4.27 70.92
N ARG A 167 10.24 -4.54 69.64
CA ARG A 167 10.61 -5.81 69.01
C ARG A 167 11.14 -5.46 67.62
N SER A 168 12.42 -5.72 67.38
CA SER A 168 12.95 -5.76 66.02
C SER A 168 12.12 -6.77 65.21
N PRO A 169 11.77 -6.51 63.94
CA PRO A 169 11.06 -7.46 63.07
C PRO A 169 11.84 -8.76 62.85
N ILE A 170 13.14 -8.74 63.18
CA ILE A 170 14.04 -9.88 63.25
C ILE A 170 14.54 -9.94 64.69
N ASP A 171 13.69 -10.36 65.62
CA ASP A 171 14.17 -10.89 66.90
C ASP A 171 14.48 -12.37 66.68
N THR A 172 15.64 -12.83 67.13
CA THR A 172 16.19 -14.18 66.87
C THR A 172 15.49 -15.28 67.69
N GLN A 173 14.20 -15.06 68.01
CA GLN A 173 13.29 -16.07 68.55
C GLN A 173 12.52 -16.72 67.39
N PRO A 174 12.44 -18.06 67.30
CA PRO A 174 11.67 -18.72 66.25
C PRO A 174 10.18 -18.36 66.36
N GLY A 175 9.65 -17.62 65.37
CA GLY A 175 8.21 -17.62 65.07
C GLY A 175 7.40 -16.33 65.24
N SER A 176 7.98 -15.13 65.36
CA SER A 176 7.15 -13.90 65.36
C SER A 176 7.65 -12.80 64.42
N ILE A 177 7.43 -12.97 63.12
CA ILE A 177 7.41 -11.84 62.16
C ILE A 177 6.01 -11.21 62.25
N ALA A 178 5.93 -9.90 62.50
CA ALA A 178 4.66 -9.19 62.50
C ALA A 178 4.29 -8.75 61.08
N GLY A 179 3.13 -9.18 60.58
CA GLY A 179 2.63 -8.90 59.21
C GLY A 179 2.70 -10.12 58.29
N THR A 180 2.30 -9.96 57.02
CA THR A 180 2.30 -11.04 56.01
C THR A 180 3.54 -10.96 55.11
N PRO A 181 4.58 -11.80 55.30
CA PRO A 181 5.88 -11.65 54.63
C PRO A 181 5.83 -11.58 53.09
N ALA A 182 4.87 -12.27 52.46
CA ALA A 182 4.74 -12.35 51.01
C ALA A 182 4.40 -11.01 50.32
N TYR A 183 3.84 -10.04 51.05
CA TYR A 183 3.44 -8.71 50.52
C TYR A 183 4.15 -7.55 51.24
N MET A 184 4.95 -7.86 52.26
CA MET A 184 5.70 -6.88 53.05
C MET A 184 6.67 -6.10 52.15
N ALA A 185 6.87 -4.81 52.40
CA ALA A 185 7.87 -4.01 51.70
C ALA A 185 9.28 -4.12 52.32
N PRO A 186 10.37 -3.92 51.54
CA PRO A 186 11.74 -3.96 52.04
C PRO A 186 11.98 -3.05 53.26
N GLU A 187 11.50 -1.82 53.21
CA GLU A 187 11.62 -0.84 54.30
C GLU A 187 10.86 -1.24 55.58
N GLN A 188 9.78 -2.02 55.45
CA GLN A 188 9.06 -2.58 56.60
C GLN A 188 9.84 -3.70 57.28
N ALA A 189 10.48 -4.58 56.50
CA ALA A 189 11.29 -5.67 57.04
C ALA A 189 12.55 -5.18 57.77
N LEU A 190 13.10 -4.04 57.35
CA LEU A 190 14.26 -3.41 57.98
C LEU A 190 13.93 -2.57 59.22
N ASP A 191 12.64 -2.39 59.57
CA ASP A 191 12.14 -1.48 60.64
C ASP A 191 12.61 -0.03 60.50
N HIS A 192 12.85 0.43 59.28
CA HIS A 192 13.29 1.80 59.02
C HIS A 192 12.08 2.74 59.06
N ARG A 193 11.63 3.08 60.27
CA ARG A 193 10.42 3.89 60.47
C ARG A 193 10.42 5.25 59.76
N ALA A 194 11.59 5.86 59.59
CA ALA A 194 11.74 7.12 58.87
C ALA A 194 11.42 6.99 57.37
N ASP A 195 11.55 5.78 56.83
CA ASP A 195 11.36 5.50 55.41
C ASP A 195 9.93 4.97 55.14
N LEU A 196 9.06 4.82 56.14
CA LEU A 196 7.68 4.33 55.93
C LEU A 196 6.77 5.44 55.40
N GLY A 197 6.07 5.18 54.29
CA GLY A 197 5.13 6.13 53.69
C GLY A 197 4.19 5.48 52.67
N PRO A 198 3.42 6.27 51.90
CA PRO A 198 2.49 5.76 50.88
C PRO A 198 3.09 4.75 49.89
N HIS A 199 4.36 4.90 49.53
CA HIS A 199 5.11 3.99 48.66
C HIS A 199 5.27 2.56 49.24
N THR A 200 5.07 2.39 50.54
CA THR A 200 5.07 1.08 51.21
C THR A 200 3.83 0.28 50.81
N ASP A 201 2.66 0.92 50.77
CA ASP A 201 1.44 0.29 50.28
C ASP A 201 1.48 0.09 48.76
N VAL A 202 2.17 0.95 48.01
CA VAL A 202 2.42 0.76 46.57
C VAL A 202 3.18 -0.54 46.28
N TRP A 203 4.14 -0.92 47.13
CA TRP A 203 4.82 -2.21 47.00
C TRP A 203 3.87 -3.38 47.22
N ALA A 204 3.05 -3.31 48.27
CA ALA A 204 2.05 -4.34 48.54
C ALA A 204 1.03 -4.47 47.39
N LEU A 205 0.57 -3.34 46.84
CA LEU A 205 -0.25 -3.30 45.62
C LEU A 205 0.49 -3.89 44.41
N GLY A 206 1.79 -3.64 44.27
CA GLY A 206 2.63 -4.27 43.24
C GLY A 206 2.67 -5.80 43.37
N CYS A 207 2.75 -6.31 44.61
CA CYS A 207 2.72 -7.75 44.90
C CYS A 207 1.34 -8.34 44.57
N VAL A 208 0.26 -7.65 44.95
CA VAL A 208 -1.12 -8.03 44.60
C VAL A 208 -1.29 -8.08 43.08
N LEU A 209 -0.87 -7.03 42.35
CA LEU A 209 -0.99 -6.98 40.90
C LEU A 209 -0.18 -8.09 40.21
N TYR A 210 1.02 -8.40 40.71
CA TYR A 210 1.82 -9.53 40.23
C TYR A 210 1.05 -10.85 40.42
N GLU A 211 0.43 -11.06 41.57
CA GLU A 211 -0.35 -12.26 41.85
C GLU A 211 -1.62 -12.35 40.99
N LEU A 212 -2.31 -11.23 40.72
CA LEU A 212 -3.44 -11.22 39.78
C LEU A 212 -3.05 -11.75 38.39
N LEU A 213 -1.80 -11.49 37.98
CA LEU A 213 -1.30 -11.85 36.65
C LEU A 213 -0.69 -13.26 36.57
N THR A 214 -0.24 -13.80 37.70
CA THR A 214 0.55 -15.05 37.75
C THR A 214 -0.07 -16.15 38.60
N GLY A 215 -1.05 -15.82 39.44
CA GLY A 215 -1.68 -16.71 40.40
C GLY A 215 -0.89 -16.93 41.71
N ALA A 216 0.29 -16.32 41.86
CA ALA A 216 1.12 -16.42 43.08
C ALA A 216 1.90 -15.12 43.34
N PRO A 217 2.22 -14.77 44.60
CA PRO A 217 3.01 -13.57 44.91
C PRO A 217 4.47 -13.69 44.42
N PRO A 218 5.16 -12.55 44.19
CA PRO A 218 6.46 -12.52 43.49
C PRO A 218 7.58 -13.25 44.23
N PHE A 219 7.56 -13.30 45.57
CA PHE A 219 8.62 -13.91 46.36
C PHE A 219 8.25 -15.26 46.99
N GLY A 220 7.11 -15.85 46.60
CA GLY A 220 6.62 -17.14 47.10
C GLY A 220 5.89 -17.06 48.45
N THR A 221 5.41 -18.20 48.94
CA THR A 221 4.53 -18.32 50.13
C THR A 221 5.04 -19.28 51.19
N ASP A 222 6.22 -19.88 51.01
CA ASP A 222 6.72 -20.99 51.83
C ASP A 222 7.33 -20.49 53.16
N ASP A 223 8.65 -20.37 53.25
CA ASP A 223 9.36 -19.95 54.46
C ASP A 223 9.41 -18.41 54.58
N PRO A 224 8.80 -17.82 55.63
CA PRO A 224 8.85 -16.39 55.92
C PRO A 224 10.25 -15.77 55.91
N VAL A 225 11.26 -16.48 56.42
CA VAL A 225 12.64 -15.97 56.51
C VAL A 225 13.26 -15.88 55.13
N ASP A 226 13.04 -16.91 54.30
CA ASP A 226 13.52 -16.97 52.93
C ASP A 226 12.81 -15.94 52.02
N ILE A 227 11.50 -15.71 52.22
CA ILE A 227 10.76 -14.64 51.54
C ILE A 227 11.38 -13.28 51.82
N VAL A 228 11.61 -12.94 53.10
CA VAL A 228 12.23 -11.67 53.49
C VAL A 228 13.64 -11.54 52.92
N HIS A 229 14.45 -12.61 53.01
CA HIS A 229 15.79 -12.63 52.43
C HIS A 229 15.77 -12.37 50.91
N ARG A 230 14.86 -13.02 50.16
CA ARG A 230 14.71 -12.81 48.71
C ARG A 230 14.30 -11.38 48.38
N MET A 231 13.30 -10.84 49.07
CA MET A 231 12.84 -9.47 48.88
C MET A 231 13.96 -8.43 49.09
N LEU A 232 14.79 -8.61 50.12
CA LEU A 232 15.86 -7.66 50.44
C LEU A 232 17.04 -7.77 49.46
N THR A 233 17.35 -8.98 48.99
CA THR A 233 18.57 -9.24 48.22
C THR A 233 18.38 -9.28 46.71
N ARG A 234 17.18 -9.59 46.22
CA ARG A 234 16.88 -9.80 44.79
C ARG A 234 15.84 -8.80 44.30
N ASP A 235 15.92 -8.46 43.01
CA ASP A 235 14.82 -7.75 42.36
C ASP A 235 13.62 -8.70 42.17
N ALA A 236 12.41 -8.13 42.04
CA ALA A 236 11.21 -8.93 41.80
C ALA A 236 11.36 -9.78 40.52
N PRO A 237 10.90 -11.05 40.52
CA PRO A 237 10.99 -11.88 39.33
C PRO A 237 10.30 -11.25 38.13
N ALA A 238 10.84 -11.50 36.93
CA ALA A 238 10.15 -11.15 35.70
C ALA A 238 8.85 -11.96 35.58
N LEU A 239 7.79 -11.34 35.06
CA LEU A 239 6.55 -12.04 34.79
C LEU A 239 6.80 -13.22 33.84
N PRO A 240 6.15 -14.40 34.05
CA PRO A 240 6.40 -15.61 33.28
C PRO A 240 6.17 -15.40 31.77
N LYS A 241 7.14 -15.80 30.95
CA LYS A 241 6.98 -15.83 29.49
C LYS A 241 6.01 -16.96 29.13
N GLY A 242 4.76 -16.63 28.79
CA GLY A 242 3.74 -17.62 28.44
C GLY A 242 2.31 -17.21 28.81
N HIS A 243 2.15 -16.26 29.75
CA HIS A 243 0.88 -15.54 29.90
C HIS A 243 0.88 -14.37 28.91
N ASP A 244 -0.23 -14.14 28.21
CA ASP A 244 -0.42 -13.03 27.26
C ASP A 244 -0.55 -11.70 28.01
N ILE A 245 0.50 -11.32 28.77
CA ILE A 245 0.55 -10.12 29.59
C ILE A 245 1.19 -9.00 28.77
N PRO A 246 0.48 -7.88 28.52
CA PRO A 246 1.05 -6.75 27.78
C PRO A 246 2.25 -6.13 28.51
N GLU A 247 3.33 -5.80 27.78
CA GLU A 247 4.54 -5.17 28.36
C GLU A 247 4.23 -3.88 29.12
N ALA A 248 3.23 -3.12 28.70
CA ALA A 248 2.80 -1.92 29.42
C ALA A 248 2.35 -2.24 30.86
N LEU A 249 1.62 -3.33 31.06
CA LEU A 249 1.19 -3.78 32.38
C LEU A 249 2.35 -4.39 33.18
N ALA A 250 3.26 -5.12 32.51
CA ALA A 250 4.50 -5.61 33.10
C ALA A 250 5.39 -4.47 33.61
N ALA A 251 5.47 -3.36 32.89
CA ALA A 251 6.22 -2.18 33.29
C ALA A 251 5.63 -1.52 34.54
N ILE A 252 4.30 -1.49 34.67
CA ILE A 252 3.61 -0.99 35.88
C ILE A 252 3.98 -1.85 37.10
N VAL A 253 3.90 -3.18 36.98
CA VAL A 253 4.29 -4.12 38.06
C VAL A 253 5.75 -3.92 38.45
N ARG A 254 6.65 -3.87 37.47
CA ARG A 254 8.09 -3.69 37.68
C ARG A 254 8.41 -2.37 38.39
N ARG A 255 7.69 -1.28 38.07
CA ARG A 255 7.87 0.00 38.75
C ARG A 255 7.33 -0.01 40.18
N ALA A 256 6.15 -0.60 40.41
CA ALA A 256 5.57 -0.73 41.75
C ALA A 256 6.44 -1.60 42.69
N LEU A 257 7.12 -2.61 42.14
CA LEU A 257 8.02 -3.53 42.85
C LEU A 257 9.50 -3.11 42.80
N ALA A 258 9.82 -1.85 42.51
CA ALA A 258 11.20 -1.38 42.59
C ALA A 258 11.67 -1.39 44.05
N ARG A 259 12.80 -2.05 44.37
CA ARG A 259 13.29 -2.17 45.75
C ARG A 259 13.54 -0.82 46.42
N ALA A 260 14.15 0.11 45.70
CA ALA A 260 14.34 1.49 46.17
C ALA A 260 13.00 2.25 46.08
N HIS A 261 12.53 2.77 47.21
CA HIS A 261 11.20 3.38 47.30
C HIS A 261 11.03 4.65 46.43
N ASP A 262 12.11 5.41 46.20
CA ASP A 262 12.13 6.59 45.32
C ASP A 262 11.94 6.25 43.83
N LYS A 263 12.04 4.97 43.46
CA LYS A 263 11.80 4.47 42.10
C LYS A 263 10.38 3.95 41.87
N ARG A 264 9.57 3.86 42.93
CA ARG A 264 8.16 3.43 42.86
C ARG A 264 7.25 4.58 42.42
N TYR A 265 5.96 4.31 42.34
CA TYR A 265 4.94 5.36 42.32
C TYR A 265 4.92 6.07 43.67
N ALA A 266 4.65 7.39 43.70
CA ALA A 266 4.74 8.15 44.94
C ALA A 266 3.69 7.69 45.95
N ASP A 267 2.49 7.38 45.46
CA ASP A 267 1.37 6.84 46.22
C ASP A 267 0.46 5.94 45.34
N SER A 268 -0.60 5.40 45.95
CA SER A 268 -1.59 4.56 45.25
C SER A 268 -2.39 5.30 44.18
N GLY A 269 -2.50 6.63 44.23
CA GLY A 269 -3.17 7.44 43.21
C GLY A 269 -2.38 7.46 41.91
N ASP A 270 -1.06 7.67 41.99
CA ASP A 270 -0.15 7.57 40.85
C ASP A 270 -0.19 6.18 40.18
N LEU A 271 -0.26 5.11 40.99
CA LEU A 271 -0.37 3.73 40.49
C LEU A 271 -1.73 3.48 39.82
N ARG A 272 -2.82 4.00 40.38
CA ARG A 272 -4.15 3.94 39.77
C ARG A 272 -4.18 4.60 38.41
N ASP A 273 -3.60 5.79 38.29
CA ASP A 273 -3.60 6.55 37.05
C ASP A 273 -2.87 5.79 35.94
N ALA A 274 -1.74 5.15 36.26
CA ALA A 274 -1.03 4.28 35.33
C ALA A 274 -1.87 3.07 34.86
N ILE A 275 -2.66 2.46 35.75
CA ILE A 275 -3.59 1.36 35.40
C ILE A 275 -4.74 1.87 34.52
N ASN A 276 -5.35 3.01 34.86
CA ASN A 276 -6.44 3.61 34.09
C ASN A 276 -6.01 4.05 32.69
N ASP A 277 -4.81 4.60 32.56
CA ASP A 277 -4.20 4.95 31.27
C ASP A 277 -3.99 3.72 30.40
N TRP A 278 -3.54 2.60 31.00
CA TRP A 278 -3.41 1.33 30.31
C TRP A 278 -4.76 0.79 29.83
N ILE A 279 -5.80 0.79 30.68
CA ILE A 279 -7.17 0.37 30.31
C ILE A 279 -7.68 1.19 29.12
N THR A 280 -7.57 2.52 29.21
CA THR A 280 -8.04 3.44 28.16
C THR A 280 -7.25 3.28 26.86
N GLY A 281 -5.94 3.02 26.94
CA GLY A 281 -5.09 2.70 25.79
C GLY A 281 -5.49 1.40 25.10
N ALA A 282 -5.75 0.34 25.89
CA ALA A 282 -6.17 -0.96 25.37
C ALA A 282 -7.52 -0.89 24.64
N ASP A 283 -8.49 -0.14 25.19
CA ASP A 283 -9.80 0.05 24.55
C ASP A 283 -9.72 0.86 23.25
N ARG A 284 -8.85 1.88 23.19
CA ARG A 284 -8.57 2.59 21.94
C ARG A 284 -8.04 1.64 20.88
N ARG A 285 -7.01 0.85 21.20
CA ARG A 285 -6.43 -0.09 20.24
C ARG A 285 -7.41 -1.17 19.80
N LYS A 286 -8.24 -1.70 20.70
CA LYS A 286 -9.31 -2.65 20.36
C LYS A 286 -10.31 -2.04 19.37
N ARG A 287 -10.74 -0.79 19.56
CA ARG A 287 -11.64 -0.10 18.62
C ARG A 287 -10.99 0.09 17.24
N ALA A 288 -9.72 0.47 17.21
CA ALA A 288 -8.98 0.62 15.96
C ALA A 288 -8.86 -0.72 15.20
N LEU A 289 -8.57 -1.82 15.91
CA LEU A 289 -8.54 -3.17 15.33
C LEU A 289 -9.92 -3.62 14.78
N LEU A 290 -11.01 -3.27 15.47
CA LEU A 290 -12.36 -3.55 14.97
C LEU A 290 -12.69 -2.76 13.68
N ALA A 291 -12.16 -1.56 13.52
CA ALA A 291 -12.26 -0.78 12.29
C ALA A 291 -11.49 -1.45 11.14
N VAL A 292 -10.26 -1.91 11.39
CA VAL A 292 -9.50 -2.71 10.42
C VAL A 292 -10.27 -3.99 10.03
N ALA A 293 -10.88 -4.69 10.99
CA ALA A 293 -11.68 -5.87 10.68
C ALA A 293 -12.94 -5.57 9.85
N ARG A 294 -13.53 -4.37 9.99
CA ARG A 294 -14.60 -3.90 9.09
C ARG A 294 -14.05 -3.62 7.70
N ALA A 295 -12.92 -2.92 7.60
CA ALA A 295 -12.24 -2.68 6.33
C ALA A 295 -11.93 -4.00 5.60
N ASP A 296 -11.43 -5.03 6.28
CA ASP A 296 -11.14 -6.34 5.66
C ASP A 296 -12.39 -7.00 5.04
N ARG A 297 -13.56 -6.83 5.65
CA ARG A 297 -14.83 -7.31 5.08
C ARG A 297 -15.23 -6.52 3.84
N ILE A 298 -15.05 -5.19 3.85
CA ILE A 298 -15.33 -4.33 2.69
C ILE A 298 -14.38 -4.66 1.54
N ASP A 299 -13.09 -4.85 1.81
CA ASP A 299 -12.08 -5.24 0.82
C ASP A 299 -12.40 -6.60 0.17
N HIS A 300 -12.89 -7.57 0.95
CA HIS A 300 -13.42 -8.80 0.40
C HIS A 300 -14.60 -8.55 -0.56
N ALA A 301 -15.53 -7.67 -0.21
CA ALA A 301 -16.64 -7.31 -1.08
C ALA A 301 -16.17 -6.60 -2.38
N ILE A 302 -15.23 -5.66 -2.29
CA ILE A 302 -14.61 -4.98 -3.44
C ILE A 302 -14.02 -6.00 -4.42
N ARG A 303 -13.25 -6.98 -3.91
CA ARG A 303 -12.69 -8.05 -4.75
C ARG A 303 -13.75 -8.88 -5.46
N LEU A 304 -14.85 -9.20 -4.78
CA LEU A 304 -15.97 -9.94 -5.38
C LEU A 304 -16.69 -9.13 -6.46
N LEU A 305 -16.94 -7.85 -6.22
CA LEU A 305 -17.55 -6.93 -7.19
C LEU A 305 -16.70 -6.81 -8.45
N ARG A 306 -15.39 -6.54 -8.30
CA ARG A 306 -14.45 -6.47 -9.44
C ARG A 306 -14.35 -7.80 -10.19
N LYS A 307 -14.36 -8.94 -9.49
CA LYS A 307 -14.36 -10.27 -10.11
C LYS A 307 -15.62 -10.52 -10.96
N ARG A 308 -16.80 -10.14 -10.43
CA ARG A 308 -18.07 -10.23 -11.17
C ARG A 308 -18.07 -9.28 -12.37
N GLY A 309 -17.65 -8.03 -12.20
CA GLY A 309 -17.52 -7.08 -13.31
C GLY A 309 -16.62 -7.60 -14.43
N ALA A 310 -15.47 -8.18 -14.09
CA ALA A 310 -14.58 -8.80 -15.08
C ALA A 310 -15.22 -10.02 -15.79
N GLN A 311 -16.08 -10.78 -15.11
CA GLN A 311 -16.84 -11.86 -15.73
C GLN A 311 -17.90 -11.32 -16.70
N GLU A 312 -18.67 -10.33 -16.29
CA GLU A 312 -19.67 -9.66 -17.13
C GLU A 312 -19.02 -9.08 -18.39
N LEU A 313 -17.83 -8.47 -18.30
CA LEU A 313 -17.08 -8.00 -19.47
C LEU A 313 -16.68 -9.14 -20.42
N ARG A 314 -16.23 -10.29 -19.90
CA ARG A 314 -15.87 -11.44 -20.74
C ARG A 314 -17.08 -12.02 -21.46
N GLU A 315 -18.20 -12.17 -20.74
CA GLU A 315 -19.46 -12.65 -21.33
C GLU A 315 -20.02 -11.66 -22.36
N GLY A 316 -19.93 -10.36 -22.08
CA GLY A 316 -20.30 -9.29 -23.02
C GLY A 316 -19.46 -9.33 -24.29
N ALA A 317 -18.13 -9.47 -24.16
CA ALA A 317 -17.23 -9.58 -25.31
C ALA A 317 -17.54 -10.82 -26.17
N ALA A 318 -17.82 -11.97 -25.55
CA ALA A 318 -18.20 -13.18 -26.26
C ALA A 318 -19.54 -13.03 -27.03
N LEU A 319 -20.50 -12.30 -26.46
CA LEU A 319 -21.78 -12.02 -27.14
C LEU A 319 -21.64 -11.04 -28.31
N LEU A 320 -20.62 -10.18 -28.30
CA LEU A 320 -20.33 -9.23 -29.37
C LEU A 320 -19.34 -9.79 -30.39
N GLU A 321 -18.82 -10.99 -30.18
CA GLU A 321 -17.91 -11.65 -31.11
C GLU A 321 -18.62 -11.90 -32.46
N GLY A 322 -18.00 -11.46 -33.55
CA GLY A 322 -18.59 -11.56 -34.89
C GLY A 322 -19.75 -10.58 -35.16
N VAL A 323 -20.19 -9.77 -34.19
CA VAL A 323 -21.18 -8.72 -34.40
C VAL A 323 -20.49 -7.46 -34.89
N HIS A 324 -20.79 -7.03 -36.11
CA HIS A 324 -20.13 -5.86 -36.68
C HIS A 324 -20.69 -4.54 -36.14
N SER A 325 -19.84 -3.51 -36.12
CA SER A 325 -20.18 -2.18 -35.61
C SER A 325 -21.29 -1.47 -36.40
N TRP A 326 -21.50 -1.78 -37.68
CA TRP A 326 -22.60 -1.24 -38.50
C TRP A 326 -23.92 -1.97 -38.33
N GLU A 327 -23.95 -3.13 -37.66
CA GLU A 327 -25.19 -3.88 -37.48
C GLU A 327 -26.15 -3.13 -36.55
N PRO A 328 -27.48 -3.35 -36.70
CA PRO A 328 -28.48 -2.72 -35.85
C PRO A 328 -28.18 -2.95 -34.36
N GLY A 329 -28.49 -1.94 -33.53
CA GLY A 329 -28.19 -1.97 -32.10
C GLY A 329 -28.82 -3.15 -31.37
N GLU A 330 -29.96 -3.64 -31.86
CA GLU A 330 -30.69 -4.80 -31.35
C GLU A 330 -29.81 -6.06 -31.28
N ARG A 331 -28.91 -6.26 -32.24
CA ARG A 331 -27.97 -7.39 -32.21
C ARG A 331 -26.89 -7.27 -31.13
N LYS A 332 -26.66 -6.05 -30.63
CA LYS A 332 -25.60 -5.73 -29.65
C LYS A 332 -26.16 -5.60 -28.23
N GLN A 333 -27.47 -5.46 -28.07
CA GLN A 333 -28.14 -5.22 -26.78
C GLN A 333 -27.74 -6.23 -25.70
N ALA A 334 -27.66 -7.52 -26.03
CA ALA A 334 -27.30 -8.56 -25.06
C ALA A 334 -25.86 -8.36 -24.54
N GLY A 335 -24.91 -8.04 -25.42
CA GLY A 335 -23.53 -7.74 -25.04
C GLY A 335 -23.41 -6.43 -24.26
N TRP A 336 -24.08 -5.37 -24.71
CA TRP A 336 -24.11 -4.08 -24.00
C TRP A 336 -24.73 -4.18 -22.61
N ALA A 337 -25.78 -4.98 -22.43
CA ALA A 337 -26.38 -5.20 -21.11
C ALA A 337 -25.37 -5.81 -20.12
N ARG A 338 -24.48 -6.69 -20.59
CA ARG A 338 -23.39 -7.27 -19.80
C ARG A 338 -22.30 -6.23 -19.50
N GLU A 339 -21.89 -5.44 -20.49
CA GLU A 339 -20.96 -4.33 -20.26
C GLU A 339 -21.51 -3.31 -19.26
N ASP A 340 -22.79 -2.97 -19.35
CA ASP A 340 -23.45 -2.05 -18.40
C ASP A 340 -23.55 -2.66 -17.00
N ALA A 341 -23.78 -3.98 -16.88
CA ALA A 341 -23.72 -4.70 -15.62
C ALA A 341 -22.31 -4.63 -15.01
N ALA A 342 -21.26 -4.84 -15.82
CA ALA A 342 -19.89 -4.68 -15.38
C ALA A 342 -19.60 -3.26 -14.87
N ARG A 343 -20.05 -2.22 -15.60
CA ARG A 343 -19.90 -0.82 -15.17
C ARG A 343 -20.60 -0.54 -13.84
N ARG A 344 -21.79 -1.13 -13.59
CA ARG A 344 -22.47 -1.02 -12.29
C ARG A 344 -21.66 -1.67 -11.17
N GLN A 345 -21.10 -2.85 -11.40
CA GLN A 345 -20.25 -3.54 -10.41
C GLN A 345 -18.98 -2.74 -10.10
N GLU A 346 -18.35 -2.12 -11.11
CA GLU A 346 -17.17 -1.28 -10.92
C GLU A 346 -17.51 0.00 -10.13
N LEU A 347 -18.67 0.62 -10.38
CA LEU A 347 -19.14 1.77 -9.62
C LEU A 347 -19.39 1.41 -8.15
N GLU A 348 -20.07 0.29 -7.86
CA GLU A 348 -20.26 -0.20 -6.49
C GLU A 348 -18.92 -0.50 -5.81
N ALA A 349 -17.96 -1.08 -6.52
CA ALA A 349 -16.62 -1.32 -5.99
C ALA A 349 -15.89 -0.02 -5.63
N GLY A 350 -16.03 1.02 -6.46
CA GLY A 350 -15.49 2.35 -6.19
C GLY A 350 -16.10 3.02 -4.96
N ILE A 351 -17.40 2.87 -4.74
CA ILE A 351 -18.08 3.38 -3.54
C ILE A 351 -17.58 2.64 -2.29
N ALA A 352 -17.56 1.30 -2.34
CA ALA A 352 -17.07 0.48 -1.24
C ALA A 352 -15.59 0.77 -0.90
N GLU A 353 -14.78 1.14 -1.89
CA GLU A 353 -13.38 1.55 -1.67
C GLU A 353 -13.26 2.85 -0.89
N VAL A 354 -14.17 3.81 -1.08
CA VAL A 354 -14.22 5.03 -0.25
C VAL A 354 -14.58 4.69 1.20
N GLU A 355 -15.55 3.78 1.42
CA GLU A 355 -15.91 3.30 2.76
C GLU A 355 -14.73 2.57 3.42
N TRP A 356 -14.02 1.73 2.66
CA TRP A 356 -12.82 1.03 3.10
C TRP A 356 -11.72 2.00 3.56
N LEU A 357 -11.43 3.04 2.78
CA LEU A 357 -10.48 4.09 3.16
C LEU A 357 -10.91 4.81 4.44
N SER A 358 -12.21 5.11 4.57
CA SER A 358 -12.78 5.76 5.75
C SER A 358 -12.55 4.93 7.04
N GLU A 359 -12.79 3.62 6.98
CA GLU A 359 -12.54 2.72 8.12
C GLU A 359 -11.06 2.66 8.51
N LEU A 360 -10.14 2.62 7.54
CA LEU A 360 -8.70 2.59 7.82
C LEU A 360 -8.18 3.91 8.39
N HIS A 361 -8.60 5.05 7.83
CA HIS A 361 -8.23 6.35 8.39
C HIS A 361 -8.84 6.56 9.78
N GLY A 362 -10.10 6.16 9.99
CA GLY A 362 -10.73 6.18 11.31
C GLY A 362 -10.02 5.29 12.33
N ALA A 363 -9.45 4.15 11.91
CA ALA A 363 -8.59 3.34 12.78
C ALA A 363 -7.33 4.11 13.21
N LEU A 364 -6.71 4.84 12.28
CA LEU A 364 -5.51 5.64 12.53
C LEU A 364 -5.77 6.91 13.35
N GLU A 365 -6.97 7.48 13.30
CA GLU A 365 -7.38 8.56 14.21
C GLU A 365 -7.41 8.09 15.67
N VAL A 366 -7.77 6.83 15.89
CA VAL A 366 -7.83 6.22 17.24
C VAL A 366 -6.46 5.71 17.70
N ASP A 367 -5.71 5.08 16.80
CA ASP A 367 -4.34 4.59 17.04
C ASP A 367 -3.45 4.90 15.82
N PRO A 368 -2.73 6.04 15.84
CA PRO A 368 -1.90 6.50 14.72
C PRO A 368 -0.76 5.55 14.35
N THR A 369 -0.39 4.63 15.25
CA THR A 369 0.75 3.72 15.06
C THR A 369 0.33 2.35 14.57
N LEU A 370 -0.96 2.09 14.40
CA LEU A 370 -1.50 0.77 14.06
C LEU A 370 -0.90 0.22 12.75
N PRO A 371 -0.03 -0.81 12.82
CA PRO A 371 0.71 -1.28 11.63
C PRO A 371 -0.21 -1.82 10.53
N ASP A 372 -1.23 -2.58 10.90
CA ASP A 372 -2.15 -3.24 9.98
C ASP A 372 -2.89 -2.27 9.06
N ALA A 373 -3.25 -1.09 9.57
CA ALA A 373 -3.91 -0.04 8.80
C ALA A 373 -2.94 0.64 7.83
N HIS A 374 -1.72 0.94 8.30
CA HIS A 374 -0.66 1.53 7.46
C HIS A 374 -0.26 0.62 6.30
N VAL A 375 -0.05 -0.68 6.54
CA VAL A 375 0.30 -1.64 5.48
C VAL A 375 -0.77 -1.68 4.38
N ARG A 376 -2.06 -1.76 4.77
CA ARG A 376 -3.19 -1.78 3.81
C ARG A 376 -3.27 -0.51 2.98
N LEU A 377 -3.14 0.65 3.62
CA LEU A 377 -3.14 1.95 2.91
C LEU A 377 -1.94 2.05 1.97
N ALA A 378 -0.75 1.62 2.39
CA ALA A 378 0.43 1.59 1.54
C ALA A 378 0.21 0.72 0.29
N ASP A 379 -0.29 -0.51 0.46
CA ASP A 379 -0.59 -1.40 -0.68
C ASP A 379 -1.60 -0.77 -1.65
N HIS A 380 -2.64 -0.14 -1.13
CA HIS A 380 -3.63 0.56 -1.93
C HIS A 380 -3.02 1.74 -2.71
N TYR A 381 -2.26 2.61 -2.05
CA TYR A 381 -1.64 3.76 -2.69
C TYR A 381 -0.58 3.37 -3.71
N ARG A 382 0.16 2.27 -3.49
CA ARG A 382 1.03 1.68 -4.52
C ARG A 382 0.23 1.25 -5.75
N ALA A 383 -0.87 0.55 -5.57
CA ALA A 383 -1.70 0.10 -6.69
C ALA A 383 -2.29 1.29 -7.48
N ARG A 384 -2.78 2.32 -6.78
CA ARG A 384 -3.31 3.55 -7.37
C ARG A 384 -2.25 4.36 -8.10
N HIS A 385 -1.07 4.46 -7.52
CA HIS A 385 0.09 5.08 -8.14
C HIS A 385 0.44 4.39 -9.48
N LEU A 386 0.55 3.05 -9.48
CA LEU A 386 0.84 2.28 -10.69
C LEU A 386 -0.23 2.49 -11.79
N GLU A 387 -1.50 2.49 -11.40
CA GLU A 387 -2.61 2.76 -12.32
C GLU A 387 -2.54 4.17 -12.92
N ALA A 388 -2.22 5.17 -12.10
CA ALA A 388 -2.04 6.55 -12.54
C ALA A 388 -0.86 6.70 -13.52
N GLU A 389 0.29 6.07 -13.25
CA GLU A 389 1.43 6.04 -14.19
C GLU A 389 1.03 5.39 -15.52
N ARG A 390 0.28 4.28 -15.48
CA ARG A 390 -0.22 3.63 -16.69
C ARG A 390 -1.18 4.51 -17.47
N ARG A 391 -2.01 5.31 -16.81
CA ARG A 391 -2.90 6.31 -17.44
C ARG A 391 -2.18 7.60 -17.84
N ARG A 392 -0.91 7.77 -17.44
CA ARG A 392 -0.14 9.01 -17.58
C ARG A 392 -0.81 10.20 -16.90
N ASP A 393 -1.48 9.96 -15.77
CA ASP A 393 -2.01 10.99 -14.90
C ASP A 393 -0.95 11.40 -13.88
N ALA A 394 -0.17 12.42 -14.23
CA ALA A 394 0.96 12.87 -13.42
C ALA A 394 0.54 13.39 -12.04
N LEU A 395 -0.64 14.03 -11.94
CA LEU A 395 -1.13 14.57 -10.67
C LEU A 395 -1.56 13.45 -9.73
N ALA A 396 -2.35 12.50 -10.23
CA ALA A 396 -2.75 11.34 -9.44
C ALA A 396 -1.54 10.47 -9.07
N ALA A 397 -0.57 10.28 -9.97
CA ALA A 397 0.65 9.55 -9.66
C ALA A 397 1.42 10.24 -8.53
N ALA A 398 1.70 11.55 -8.63
CA ALA A 398 2.42 12.27 -7.59
C ALA A 398 1.70 12.18 -6.22
N ALA A 399 0.38 12.41 -6.17
CA ALA A 399 -0.39 12.35 -4.94
C ALA A 399 -0.35 10.96 -4.27
N ASN A 400 -0.56 9.89 -5.05
CA ASN A 400 -0.53 8.53 -4.51
C ASN A 400 0.88 8.11 -4.08
N LEU A 401 1.93 8.62 -4.72
CA LEU A 401 3.31 8.35 -4.28
C LEU A 401 3.61 8.94 -2.90
N GLU A 402 3.15 10.17 -2.63
CA GLU A 402 3.31 10.79 -1.31
C GLU A 402 2.49 10.08 -0.23
N LEU A 403 1.25 9.70 -0.54
CA LEU A 403 0.41 8.91 0.37
C LEU A 403 1.05 7.56 0.67
N LEU A 404 1.63 6.89 -0.32
CA LEU A 404 2.43 5.68 -0.10
C LEU A 404 3.59 5.93 0.87
N ARG A 405 4.35 7.02 0.72
CA ARG A 405 5.46 7.34 1.64
C ARG A 405 5.02 7.58 3.08
N ILE A 406 3.85 8.18 3.28
CA ILE A 406 3.29 8.43 4.62
C ILE A 406 3.00 7.11 5.35
N HIS A 407 2.45 6.14 4.61
CA HIS A 407 1.96 4.88 5.18
C HIS A 407 2.98 3.73 5.12
N ASP A 408 3.97 3.78 4.23
CA ASP A 408 4.95 2.71 4.09
C ASP A 408 5.73 2.48 5.39
N ARG A 409 5.95 1.20 5.71
CA ARG A 409 6.70 0.75 6.90
C ARG A 409 7.93 -0.08 6.50
N GLY A 410 8.38 0.07 5.25
CA GLY A 410 9.57 -0.56 4.69
C GLY A 410 9.28 -1.60 3.60
N GLU A 411 8.04 -2.09 3.51
CA GLU A 411 7.63 -3.11 2.51
C GLU A 411 7.79 -2.60 1.07
N HIS A 412 7.52 -1.31 0.84
CA HIS A 412 7.56 -0.70 -0.50
C HIS A 412 8.81 0.16 -0.73
N ALA A 413 9.83 0.02 0.10
CA ALA A 413 11.04 0.84 0.02
C ALA A 413 11.72 0.77 -1.36
N LYS A 414 11.77 -0.43 -1.97
CA LYS A 414 12.31 -0.62 -3.33
C LYS A 414 11.47 0.10 -4.38
N TYR A 415 10.14 -0.04 -4.34
CA TYR A 415 9.23 0.65 -5.25
C TYR A 415 9.39 2.18 -5.21
N LEU A 416 9.55 2.73 -4.01
CA LEU A 416 9.72 4.16 -3.75
C LEU A 416 11.01 4.76 -4.32
N THR A 417 12.04 3.94 -4.57
CA THR A 417 13.26 4.40 -5.26
C THR A 417 12.99 4.83 -6.69
N GLY A 418 11.93 4.32 -7.32
CA GLY A 418 11.55 4.68 -8.68
C GLY A 418 12.56 4.26 -9.73
N VAL A 419 13.19 3.09 -9.57
CA VAL A 419 14.08 2.50 -10.57
C VAL A 419 13.47 1.25 -11.21
N GLY A 420 13.82 1.02 -12.46
CA GLY A 420 13.71 -0.27 -13.14
C GLY A 420 15.09 -0.74 -13.57
N ALA A 421 15.16 -1.84 -14.31
CA ALA A 421 16.42 -2.41 -14.79
C ALA A 421 16.40 -2.66 -16.30
N VAL A 422 17.54 -2.55 -16.95
CA VAL A 422 17.70 -2.82 -18.39
C VAL A 422 18.77 -3.91 -18.59
N THR A 423 18.43 -4.94 -19.37
CA THR A 423 19.40 -5.90 -19.93
C THR A 423 19.51 -5.72 -21.44
N LEU A 424 20.74 -5.60 -21.93
CA LEU A 424 21.04 -5.44 -23.35
C LEU A 424 22.26 -6.30 -23.72
N LEU A 425 22.05 -7.25 -24.64
CA LEU A 425 23.09 -8.09 -25.23
C LEU A 425 23.31 -7.64 -26.67
N THR A 426 24.55 -7.70 -27.16
CA THR A 426 24.88 -7.28 -28.53
C THR A 426 25.81 -8.26 -29.23
N ASP A 427 25.82 -8.19 -30.56
CA ASP A 427 26.80 -8.84 -31.44
C ASP A 427 27.39 -7.79 -32.39
N PRO A 428 28.70 -7.47 -32.30
CA PRO A 428 29.68 -8.05 -31.37
C PRO A 428 29.40 -7.66 -29.92
N GLU A 429 29.89 -8.48 -28.98
CA GLU A 429 29.97 -8.11 -27.56
C GLU A 429 30.95 -6.94 -27.36
N GLY A 430 30.86 -6.25 -26.22
CA GLY A 430 31.74 -5.11 -25.91
C GLY A 430 31.36 -3.80 -26.60
N ALA A 431 30.17 -3.71 -27.18
CA ALA A 431 29.66 -2.48 -27.79
C ALA A 431 29.45 -1.39 -26.74
N SER A 432 29.88 -0.17 -27.01
CA SER A 432 29.69 0.97 -26.11
C SER A 432 28.24 1.46 -26.15
N VAL A 433 27.68 1.77 -24.98
CA VAL A 433 26.31 2.25 -24.85
C VAL A 433 26.30 3.67 -24.27
N GLU A 434 25.90 4.64 -25.10
CA GLU A 434 25.58 6.00 -24.67
C GLU A 434 24.09 6.10 -24.36
N CYS A 435 23.74 6.76 -23.26
CA CYS A 435 22.36 6.87 -22.80
C CYS A 435 21.89 8.33 -22.81
N PHE A 436 20.72 8.52 -23.40
CA PHE A 436 20.01 9.79 -23.45
C PHE A 436 18.65 9.63 -22.80
N ARG A 437 18.31 10.49 -21.85
CA ARG A 437 16.97 10.54 -21.26
C ARG A 437 16.07 11.38 -22.15
N VAL A 438 14.87 10.91 -22.41
CA VAL A 438 13.86 11.66 -23.14
C VAL A 438 13.05 12.47 -22.14
N VAL A 439 13.08 13.79 -22.28
CA VAL A 439 12.37 14.72 -21.38
C VAL A 439 11.56 15.74 -22.18
N GLU A 440 10.53 16.31 -21.57
CA GLU A 440 9.76 17.38 -22.19
C GLU A 440 10.45 18.74 -21.97
N ARG A 441 10.80 19.42 -23.07
CA ARG A 441 11.24 20.82 -23.09
C ARG A 441 10.50 21.58 -24.18
N HIS A 442 10.04 22.79 -23.87
CA HIS A 442 9.29 23.63 -24.81
C HIS A 442 8.11 22.88 -25.47
N ARG A 443 7.40 22.05 -24.68
CA ARG A 443 6.27 21.20 -25.13
C ARG A 443 6.65 20.10 -26.13
N ARG A 444 7.92 19.72 -26.17
CA ARG A 444 8.45 18.69 -27.06
C ARG A 444 9.34 17.72 -26.30
N LEU A 445 9.28 16.44 -26.64
CA LEU A 445 10.25 15.46 -26.19
C LEU A 445 11.60 15.71 -26.88
N VAL A 446 12.65 15.82 -26.08
CA VAL A 446 14.04 16.00 -26.51
C VAL A 446 14.96 15.05 -25.75
N GLU A 447 16.09 14.71 -26.38
CA GLU A 447 17.11 13.84 -25.80
C GLU A 447 18.11 14.67 -24.98
N GLU A 448 18.27 14.31 -23.71
CA GLU A 448 19.29 14.85 -22.82
C GLU A 448 20.36 13.80 -22.53
N PRO A 449 21.65 14.11 -22.70
CA PRO A 449 22.71 13.14 -22.41
C PRO A 449 22.75 12.83 -20.91
N VAL A 450 22.69 11.54 -20.58
CA VAL A 450 22.92 11.03 -19.21
C VAL A 450 24.38 10.62 -19.03
N GLY A 451 24.99 10.08 -20.10
CA GLY A 451 26.36 9.59 -20.11
C GLY A 451 26.45 8.15 -20.62
N SER A 452 27.61 7.51 -20.44
CA SER A 452 27.81 6.11 -20.83
C SER A 452 27.25 5.16 -19.78
N LEU A 453 26.62 4.07 -20.22
CA LEU A 453 26.25 2.93 -19.38
C LEU A 453 27.33 1.84 -19.35
N GLY A 454 28.47 2.07 -19.99
CA GLY A 454 29.55 1.11 -20.16
C GLY A 454 29.45 0.35 -21.48
N THR A 455 29.98 -0.87 -21.51
CA THR A 455 29.99 -1.76 -22.67
C THR A 455 29.09 -2.96 -22.44
N THR A 456 28.51 -3.50 -23.51
CA THR A 456 27.69 -4.72 -23.44
C THR A 456 28.53 -5.97 -23.11
N PRO A 457 27.94 -6.98 -22.44
CA PRO A 457 26.54 -7.08 -22.04
C PRO A 457 26.19 -6.15 -20.86
N LEU A 458 25.08 -5.41 -20.98
CA LEU A 458 24.47 -4.73 -19.85
C LEU A 458 23.54 -5.74 -19.16
N LEU A 459 23.78 -6.03 -17.89
CA LEU A 459 22.98 -6.99 -17.13
C LEU A 459 22.27 -6.27 -15.99
N ALA A 460 20.92 -6.22 -16.04
CA ALA A 460 20.06 -5.62 -15.04
C ALA A 460 20.54 -4.22 -14.57
N ARG A 461 20.98 -3.39 -15.52
CA ARG A 461 21.48 -2.04 -15.23
C ARG A 461 20.32 -1.17 -14.76
N GLU A 462 20.39 -0.71 -13.50
CA GLU A 462 19.34 0.14 -12.93
C GLU A 462 19.31 1.52 -13.62
N LEU A 463 18.10 1.98 -13.91
CA LEU A 463 17.81 3.31 -14.42
C LEU A 463 16.57 3.87 -13.71
N PRO A 464 16.52 5.18 -13.41
CA PRO A 464 15.29 5.81 -12.96
C PRO A 464 14.16 5.62 -13.97
N VAL A 465 12.91 5.59 -13.51
CA VAL A 465 11.73 5.54 -14.37
C VAL A 465 11.76 6.63 -15.43
N GLY A 466 11.42 6.25 -16.66
CA GLY A 466 11.33 7.17 -17.79
C GLY A 466 11.67 6.51 -19.12
N THR A 467 11.60 7.30 -20.18
CA THR A 467 12.00 6.88 -21.52
C THR A 467 13.44 7.28 -21.78
N TYR A 468 14.21 6.38 -22.37
CA TYR A 468 15.60 6.58 -22.76
C TYR A 468 15.83 6.16 -24.21
N VAL A 469 16.86 6.73 -24.83
CA VAL A 469 17.45 6.22 -26.07
C VAL A 469 18.86 5.74 -25.74
N LEU A 470 19.10 4.46 -25.99
CA LEU A 470 20.43 3.87 -25.89
C LEU A 470 21.05 3.87 -27.28
N VAL A 471 22.13 4.62 -27.48
CA VAL A 471 22.90 4.60 -28.73
C VAL A 471 24.04 3.62 -28.57
N VAL A 472 23.94 2.51 -29.30
CA VAL A 472 24.84 1.37 -29.20
C VAL A 472 25.80 1.40 -30.39
N SER A 473 27.09 1.42 -30.11
CA SER A 473 28.14 1.55 -31.13
C SER A 473 29.25 0.53 -30.93
N ALA A 474 29.83 0.05 -32.02
CA ALA A 474 31.01 -0.81 -32.01
C ALA A 474 31.89 -0.52 -33.24
N PRO A 475 33.21 -0.75 -33.17
CA PRO A 475 34.10 -0.56 -34.32
C PRO A 475 33.65 -1.38 -35.54
N GLY A 476 33.63 -0.76 -36.72
CA GLY A 476 33.21 -1.40 -37.97
C GLY A 476 31.71 -1.72 -38.07
N ARG A 477 30.90 -1.14 -37.18
CA ARG A 477 29.45 -1.30 -37.16
C ARG A 477 28.75 0.05 -37.24
N ASP A 478 27.57 0.08 -37.88
CA ASP A 478 26.71 1.26 -37.85
C ASP A 478 26.03 1.38 -36.46
N PRO A 479 25.95 2.59 -35.88
CA PRO A 479 25.35 2.79 -34.57
C PRO A 479 23.85 2.53 -34.61
N VAL A 480 23.32 1.90 -33.56
CA VAL A 480 21.89 1.56 -33.45
C VAL A 480 21.25 2.31 -32.29
N ARG A 481 20.08 2.88 -32.54
CA ARG A 481 19.26 3.55 -31.53
C ARG A 481 18.25 2.57 -30.95
N VAL A 482 18.29 2.37 -29.64
CA VAL A 482 17.40 1.46 -28.91
C VAL A 482 16.61 2.27 -27.87
N PRO A 483 15.41 2.74 -28.22
CA PRO A 483 14.50 3.36 -27.26
C PRO A 483 14.01 2.33 -26.26
N VAL A 484 14.04 2.70 -24.98
CA VAL A 484 13.55 1.87 -23.87
C VAL A 484 12.65 2.70 -22.95
N ALA A 485 11.51 2.14 -22.56
CA ALA A 485 10.65 2.72 -21.53
C ALA A 485 10.87 1.91 -20.24
N VAL A 486 11.47 2.53 -19.24
CA VAL A 486 11.78 1.92 -17.94
C VAL A 486 10.65 2.24 -16.98
N GLU A 487 9.90 1.23 -16.56
CA GLU A 487 8.84 1.32 -15.55
C GLU A 487 9.36 0.86 -14.17
N ARG A 488 8.64 1.18 -13.07
CA ARG A 488 9.08 0.87 -11.69
C ARG A 488 9.14 -0.61 -11.44
N GLU A 489 10.25 -1.07 -10.89
CA GLU A 489 10.53 -2.48 -10.60
C GLU A 489 10.43 -3.39 -11.84
N GLU A 490 10.24 -2.84 -13.04
CA GLU A 490 10.22 -3.60 -14.29
C GLU A 490 11.65 -3.86 -14.73
N HIS A 491 11.89 -5.09 -15.17
CA HIS A 491 13.12 -5.47 -15.82
C HIS A 491 12.90 -5.49 -17.32
N PHE A 492 13.32 -4.43 -18.00
CA PHE A 492 13.32 -4.37 -19.45
C PHE A 492 14.42 -5.30 -20.01
N ALA A 493 13.99 -6.34 -20.72
CA ALA A 493 14.83 -7.17 -21.57
C ALA A 493 14.04 -7.50 -22.85
N ALA A 494 14.71 -7.50 -24.01
CA ALA A 494 14.08 -7.85 -25.27
C ALA A 494 13.85 -9.37 -25.35
N ILE A 495 12.83 -9.89 -24.67
CA ILE A 495 12.46 -11.30 -24.69
C ILE A 495 11.23 -11.47 -25.58
N ALA A 496 11.36 -12.17 -26.70
CA ALA A 496 10.26 -12.40 -27.63
C ALA A 496 9.12 -13.23 -27.01
N PRO A 497 7.86 -13.05 -27.46
CA PRO A 497 6.74 -13.88 -27.03
C PRO A 497 7.05 -15.38 -27.17
N GLY A 498 6.84 -16.14 -26.09
CA GLY A 498 7.11 -17.59 -26.05
C GLY A 498 8.58 -17.97 -25.86
N SER A 499 9.50 -17.01 -25.71
CA SER A 499 10.92 -17.23 -25.43
C SER A 499 11.25 -16.98 -23.94
N SER A 500 12.32 -17.60 -23.46
CA SER A 500 12.97 -17.26 -22.18
C SER A 500 14.35 -16.61 -22.36
N ALA A 501 14.85 -16.54 -23.60
CA ALA A 501 16.14 -15.96 -23.93
C ALA A 501 16.01 -14.48 -24.28
N VAL A 502 16.98 -13.69 -23.83
CA VAL A 502 17.12 -12.28 -24.24
C VAL A 502 17.66 -12.23 -25.66
N GLU A 503 16.97 -11.48 -26.53
CA GLU A 503 17.40 -11.24 -27.91
C GLU A 503 18.73 -10.48 -27.94
N VAL A 504 19.62 -10.93 -28.81
CA VAL A 504 20.92 -10.32 -29.02
C VAL A 504 20.78 -9.25 -30.10
N LEU A 505 21.01 -7.99 -29.74
CA LEU A 505 21.04 -6.89 -30.70
C LEU A 505 22.28 -7.01 -31.59
N ARG A 506 22.11 -7.58 -32.77
CA ARG A 506 23.17 -7.61 -33.78
C ARG A 506 23.37 -6.18 -34.29
N LEU A 507 24.60 -5.68 -34.37
CA LEU A 507 24.87 -4.38 -34.97
C LEU A 507 25.15 -4.55 -36.49
N PRO A 508 24.53 -3.72 -37.36
CA PRO A 508 24.80 -3.75 -38.80
C PRO A 508 26.28 -3.45 -39.08
N LEU A 509 26.85 -4.03 -40.15
CA LEU A 509 28.17 -3.62 -40.61
C LEU A 509 28.12 -2.18 -41.12
N THR A 510 29.25 -1.47 -41.08
CA THR A 510 29.32 -0.11 -41.60
C THR A 510 28.86 -0.04 -43.05
N GLY A 511 27.83 0.77 -43.33
CA GLY A 511 27.25 0.95 -44.66
C GLY A 511 26.12 -0.03 -45.01
N ASP A 512 25.79 -0.98 -44.13
CA ASP A 512 24.63 -1.86 -44.31
C ASP A 512 23.33 -1.05 -44.27
N ILE A 513 23.27 -0.04 -43.39
CA ILE A 513 22.15 0.90 -43.27
C ILE A 513 22.48 2.14 -44.07
N GLY A 514 21.70 2.38 -45.14
CA GLY A 514 21.88 3.56 -45.99
C GLY A 514 21.63 4.89 -45.25
N PRO A 515 22.11 6.02 -45.79
CA PRO A 515 21.99 7.34 -45.14
C PRO A 515 20.54 7.79 -44.92
N ASP A 516 19.61 7.28 -45.74
CA ASP A 516 18.16 7.50 -45.65
C ASP A 516 17.40 6.23 -45.21
N GLU A 517 18.09 5.32 -44.54
CA GLU A 517 17.50 4.16 -43.89
C GLU A 517 17.57 4.31 -42.36
N VAL A 518 16.65 3.64 -41.66
CA VAL A 518 16.54 3.65 -40.20
C VAL A 518 16.29 2.23 -39.73
N LEU A 519 17.17 1.68 -38.91
CA LEU A 519 16.93 0.41 -38.23
C LEU A 519 15.99 0.64 -37.03
N VAL A 520 14.85 -0.05 -37.04
CA VAL A 520 13.95 -0.18 -35.89
C VAL A 520 14.21 -1.57 -35.28
N PRO A 521 14.93 -1.65 -34.15
CA PRO A 521 15.29 -2.92 -33.53
C PRO A 521 14.07 -3.67 -33.00
N ALA A 522 14.18 -5.00 -32.92
CA ALA A 522 13.21 -5.89 -32.34
C ALA A 522 12.93 -5.53 -30.88
N GLY A 523 11.72 -5.80 -30.42
CA GLY A 523 11.36 -5.54 -29.04
C GLY A 523 9.91 -5.15 -28.83
N TRP A 524 9.52 -5.16 -27.55
CA TRP A 524 8.23 -4.72 -27.08
C TRP A 524 8.04 -3.21 -27.22
N PHE A 525 6.86 -2.82 -27.67
CA PHE A 525 6.39 -1.45 -27.59
C PHE A 525 4.93 -1.42 -27.15
N TRP A 526 4.49 -0.28 -26.64
CA TRP A 526 3.08 -0.06 -26.36
C TRP A 526 2.37 0.42 -27.64
N CYS A 527 1.43 -0.39 -28.13
CA CYS A 527 0.53 -0.09 -29.23
C CYS A 527 -0.80 0.47 -28.70
N GLY A 528 -1.41 1.41 -29.42
CA GLY A 528 -2.74 1.93 -29.10
C GLY A 528 -2.79 2.76 -27.81
N GLY A 529 -3.95 2.80 -27.15
CA GLY A 529 -4.10 3.50 -25.86
C GLY A 529 -4.27 5.01 -25.96
N ASP A 530 -4.59 5.54 -27.14
CA ASP A 530 -4.94 6.93 -27.35
C ASP A 530 -6.42 7.02 -27.73
N SER A 531 -7.27 7.33 -26.75
CA SER A 531 -8.73 7.31 -26.91
C SER A 531 -9.27 8.38 -27.88
N ALA A 532 -8.46 9.40 -28.18
CA ALA A 532 -8.82 10.45 -29.15
C ALA A 532 -8.36 10.12 -30.58
N ALA A 533 -7.64 9.02 -30.79
CA ALA A 533 -7.24 8.56 -32.10
C ALA A 533 -8.31 7.63 -32.69
N GLY A 534 -8.68 7.86 -33.97
CA GLY A 534 -9.68 7.05 -34.67
C GLY A 534 -9.22 5.59 -34.81
N ASP A 535 -10.11 4.65 -34.47
CA ASP A 535 -9.90 3.19 -34.55
C ASP A 535 -8.63 2.66 -33.87
N ALA A 536 -8.06 3.42 -32.92
CA ALA A 536 -6.90 3.00 -32.16
C ALA A 536 -7.22 1.78 -31.29
N PHE A 537 -6.27 0.84 -31.21
CA PHE A 537 -6.40 -0.28 -30.29
C PHE A 537 -6.38 0.19 -28.83
N PRO A 538 -6.94 -0.60 -27.89
CA PRO A 538 -6.62 -0.45 -26.47
C PRO A 538 -5.10 -0.53 -26.24
N ALA A 539 -4.62 0.09 -25.15
CA ALA A 539 -3.21 0.01 -24.81
C ALA A 539 -2.78 -1.45 -24.63
N THR A 540 -1.85 -1.93 -25.45
CA THR A 540 -1.37 -3.32 -25.43
C THR A 540 0.11 -3.38 -25.77
N ARG A 541 0.84 -4.30 -25.15
CA ARG A 541 2.23 -4.59 -25.49
C ARG A 541 2.26 -5.49 -26.73
N ILE A 542 2.96 -5.05 -27.78
CA ILE A 542 3.18 -5.82 -29.01
C ILE A 542 4.68 -5.98 -29.25
N TRP A 543 5.09 -7.17 -29.68
CA TRP A 543 6.42 -7.47 -30.16
C TRP A 543 6.52 -7.28 -31.68
N THR A 544 7.63 -6.68 -32.11
CA THR A 544 8.04 -6.57 -33.53
C THR A 544 9.46 -7.10 -33.67
N ASP A 545 9.76 -7.69 -34.83
CA ASP A 545 11.12 -8.10 -35.20
C ASP A 545 11.90 -6.90 -35.77
N ASP A 546 13.22 -7.08 -35.98
CA ASP A 546 14.08 -6.06 -36.60
C ASP A 546 13.59 -5.71 -38.00
N VAL A 547 13.46 -4.41 -38.30
CA VAL A 547 13.05 -3.95 -39.62
C VAL A 547 13.74 -2.65 -39.99
N VAL A 548 14.18 -2.52 -41.25
CA VAL A 548 14.83 -1.31 -41.75
C VAL A 548 13.84 -0.49 -42.55
N PHE A 549 13.52 0.70 -42.06
CA PHE A 549 12.63 1.66 -42.71
C PHE A 549 13.39 2.58 -43.67
N ARG A 550 12.78 2.96 -44.80
CA ARG A 550 13.14 4.23 -45.43
C ARG A 550 12.79 5.37 -44.47
N ARG A 551 13.69 6.34 -44.32
CA ARG A 551 13.51 7.51 -43.45
C ARG A 551 12.30 8.33 -43.87
N PHE A 552 12.10 8.48 -45.18
CA PHE A 552 11.06 9.29 -45.80
C PHE A 552 10.08 8.42 -46.60
N PRO A 553 8.84 8.88 -46.82
CA PRO A 553 7.94 8.29 -47.82
C PRO A 553 8.56 8.33 -49.22
N VAL A 554 8.08 7.45 -50.11
CA VAL A 554 8.52 7.41 -51.51
C VAL A 554 8.15 8.72 -52.19
N THR A 555 9.15 9.33 -52.82
CA THR A 555 9.02 10.63 -53.49
C THR A 555 8.51 10.52 -54.91
N VAL A 556 8.03 11.64 -55.47
CA VAL A 556 7.65 11.74 -56.88
C VAL A 556 8.83 11.38 -57.79
N GLU A 557 10.05 11.81 -57.48
CA GLU A 557 11.25 11.50 -58.26
C GLU A 557 11.59 10.00 -58.28
N GLU A 558 11.52 9.35 -57.11
CA GLU A 558 11.75 7.90 -57.00
C GLU A 558 10.67 7.13 -57.78
N TYR A 559 9.40 7.54 -57.64
CA TYR A 559 8.30 6.90 -58.36
C TYR A 559 8.36 7.16 -59.87
N ALA A 560 8.81 8.35 -60.30
CA ALA A 560 9.07 8.65 -61.70
C ALA A 560 10.08 7.66 -62.30
N SER A 561 11.16 7.38 -61.57
CA SER A 561 12.19 6.43 -61.99
C SER A 561 11.63 5.02 -62.19
N PHE A 562 10.71 4.59 -61.32
CA PHE A 562 9.97 3.33 -61.47
C PHE A 562 9.12 3.32 -62.76
N LEU A 563 8.34 4.37 -63.01
CA LEU A 563 7.52 4.46 -64.22
C LEU A 563 8.35 4.53 -65.50
N THR A 564 9.49 5.25 -65.47
CA THR A 564 10.42 5.32 -66.60
C THR A 564 11.02 3.95 -66.90
N ASP A 565 11.39 3.17 -65.88
CA ASP A 565 11.92 1.82 -66.05
C ASP A 565 10.86 0.87 -66.61
N LEU A 566 9.62 0.93 -66.13
CA LEU A 566 8.49 0.19 -66.70
C LEU A 566 8.23 0.57 -68.15
N LEU A 567 8.25 1.86 -68.48
CA LEU A 567 8.05 2.35 -69.84
C LEU A 567 9.14 1.80 -70.78
N ALA A 568 10.39 1.80 -70.33
CA ALA A 568 11.52 1.31 -71.12
C ALA A 568 11.53 -0.22 -71.29
N THR A 569 11.12 -0.97 -70.26
CA THR A 569 11.25 -2.44 -70.23
C THR A 569 9.98 -3.19 -70.61
N ARG A 570 8.80 -2.62 -70.35
CA ARG A 570 7.49 -3.25 -70.56
C ARG A 570 6.51 -2.42 -71.40
N GLY A 571 6.92 -1.22 -71.81
CA GLY A 571 6.13 -0.36 -72.70
C GLY A 571 5.10 0.52 -71.99
N PRO A 572 4.43 1.41 -72.75
CA PRO A 572 3.58 2.46 -72.20
C PRO A 572 2.29 1.94 -71.53
N GLU A 573 1.71 0.85 -72.03
CA GLU A 573 0.49 0.27 -71.43
C GLU A 573 0.74 -0.22 -70.00
N GLU A 574 1.88 -0.87 -69.76
CA GLU A 574 2.23 -1.38 -68.44
C GLU A 574 2.57 -0.25 -67.47
N ALA A 575 3.36 0.73 -67.92
CA ALA A 575 3.66 1.92 -67.11
C ALA A 575 2.37 2.69 -66.75
N LEU A 576 1.39 2.75 -67.66
CA LEU A 576 0.13 3.43 -67.42
C LEU A 576 -0.74 2.77 -66.34
N LYS A 577 -0.65 1.44 -66.15
CA LYS A 577 -1.36 0.74 -65.07
C LYS A 577 -0.95 1.23 -63.68
N HIS A 578 0.24 1.81 -63.57
CA HIS A 578 0.81 2.33 -62.32
C HIS A 578 0.86 3.87 -62.27
N ALA A 579 0.35 4.55 -63.29
CA ALA A 579 0.36 6.01 -63.36
C ALA A 579 -0.56 6.60 -62.26
N PRO A 580 -0.08 7.56 -61.44
CA PRO A 580 -0.88 8.17 -60.39
C PRO A 580 -2.11 8.90 -60.94
N ALA A 581 -3.29 8.60 -60.38
CA ALA A 581 -4.56 9.18 -60.81
C ALA A 581 -5.62 9.06 -59.71
N PRO A 582 -6.55 10.02 -59.56
CA PRO A 582 -7.69 9.88 -58.66
C PRO A 582 -8.51 8.63 -58.98
N LEU A 583 -9.25 8.15 -57.99
CA LEU A 583 -10.10 6.98 -58.17
C LEU A 583 -11.15 7.20 -59.28
N GLU A 584 -11.68 8.41 -59.38
CA GLU A 584 -12.76 8.82 -60.29
C GLU A 584 -12.29 9.05 -61.73
N LYS A 585 -10.97 9.02 -61.97
CA LYS A 585 -10.38 9.28 -63.29
C LYS A 585 -9.65 8.04 -63.81
N PRO A 586 -9.70 7.79 -65.13
CA PRO A 586 -8.86 6.77 -65.73
C PRO A 586 -7.39 7.21 -65.63
N ARG A 587 -6.48 6.24 -65.48
CA ARG A 587 -5.03 6.53 -65.35
C ARG A 587 -4.44 7.26 -66.56
N SER A 588 -5.02 7.10 -67.76
CA SER A 588 -4.68 7.85 -68.99
C SER A 588 -4.90 9.37 -68.88
N GLU A 589 -5.87 9.79 -68.08
CA GLU A 589 -6.17 11.18 -67.75
C GLU A 589 -5.54 11.61 -66.42
N GLY A 590 -4.67 10.77 -65.86
CA GLY A 590 -4.02 10.98 -64.57
C GLY A 590 -2.98 12.09 -64.57
N LEU A 591 -2.19 12.07 -63.50
CA LEU A 591 -1.15 13.07 -63.19
C LEU A 591 0.12 12.87 -64.03
N VAL A 592 0.18 11.77 -64.78
CA VAL A 592 1.29 11.40 -65.65
C VAL A 592 0.75 11.08 -67.04
N GLY A 593 1.46 11.53 -68.06
CA GLY A 593 1.24 11.20 -69.46
C GLY A 593 2.52 10.68 -70.14
N PHE A 594 2.38 10.32 -71.41
CA PHE A 594 3.51 9.96 -72.26
C PHE A 594 3.51 10.86 -73.50
N GLU A 595 4.46 11.79 -73.59
CA GLU A 595 4.60 12.73 -74.70
C GLU A 595 5.89 12.41 -75.47
N GLY A 596 5.77 12.14 -76.78
CA GLY A 596 6.93 11.79 -77.62
C GLY A 596 7.65 10.50 -77.19
N GLY A 597 6.99 9.60 -76.45
CA GLY A 597 7.60 8.39 -75.91
C GLY A 597 8.34 8.57 -74.58
N ALA A 598 8.28 9.76 -73.97
CA ALA A 598 8.86 10.06 -72.65
C ALA A 598 7.76 10.33 -71.61
N LEU A 599 8.09 10.09 -70.34
CA LEU A 599 7.22 10.40 -69.20
C LEU A 599 7.02 11.93 -69.10
N SER A 600 5.77 12.40 -69.05
CA SER A 600 5.43 13.81 -68.80
C SER A 600 4.56 13.94 -67.54
N PHE A 601 4.85 14.95 -66.71
CA PHE A 601 4.04 15.28 -65.53
C PHE A 601 3.01 16.34 -65.87
N ARG A 602 1.74 16.07 -65.52
CA ARG A 602 0.65 17.04 -65.65
C ARG A 602 0.46 17.77 -64.33
N ARG A 603 -0.18 18.94 -64.38
CA ARG A 603 -0.61 19.63 -63.15
C ARG A 603 -1.63 18.77 -62.41
N ASP A 604 -1.57 18.81 -61.10
CA ASP A 604 -2.57 18.15 -60.26
C ASP A 604 -3.94 18.82 -60.36
N PHE A 605 -4.95 18.19 -59.75
CA PHE A 605 -6.34 18.67 -59.79
C PHE A 605 -6.57 19.97 -59.00
N SER A 606 -5.53 20.46 -58.30
CA SER A 606 -5.46 21.79 -57.68
C SER A 606 -4.56 22.76 -58.48
N ALA A 607 -4.25 22.42 -59.73
CA ALA A 607 -3.38 23.17 -60.65
C ALA A 607 -1.93 23.35 -60.17
N ARG A 608 -1.47 22.55 -59.20
CA ARG A 608 -0.08 22.55 -58.70
C ARG A 608 0.79 21.64 -59.54
N LEU A 609 2.06 22.01 -59.70
CA LEU A 609 3.08 21.16 -60.30
C LEU A 609 3.63 20.23 -59.21
N TRP A 610 3.72 18.93 -59.46
CA TRP A 610 4.40 18.01 -58.56
C TRP A 610 5.88 18.33 -58.47
N GLU A 611 6.40 18.52 -57.26
CA GLU A 611 7.83 18.72 -57.05
C GLU A 611 8.53 17.38 -56.78
N PRO A 612 9.80 17.21 -57.21
CA PRO A 612 10.54 15.94 -57.09
C PRO A 612 10.55 15.35 -55.67
N ARG A 613 10.72 16.19 -54.64
CA ARG A 613 10.82 15.77 -53.23
C ARG A 613 9.49 15.60 -52.51
N TRP A 614 8.36 15.85 -53.17
CA TRP A 614 7.06 15.58 -52.55
C TRP A 614 6.84 14.06 -52.49
N PRO A 615 6.12 13.54 -51.49
CA PRO A 615 5.69 12.15 -51.51
C PRO A 615 4.74 11.90 -52.68
N VAL A 616 4.87 10.74 -53.32
CA VAL A 616 3.91 10.30 -54.34
C VAL A 616 2.55 10.04 -53.70
N THR A 617 1.47 10.48 -54.34
CA THR A 617 0.08 10.25 -53.92
C THR A 617 -0.79 9.83 -55.10
N HIS A 618 -2.09 9.56 -54.88
CA HIS A 618 -2.99 9.04 -55.92
C HIS A 618 -2.54 7.71 -56.52
N VAL A 619 -1.87 6.91 -55.70
CA VAL A 619 -1.46 5.54 -55.98
C VAL A 619 -2.25 4.61 -55.08
N ASP A 620 -2.55 3.43 -55.59
CA ASP A 620 -3.26 2.42 -54.82
C ASP A 620 -2.30 1.46 -54.11
N TRP A 621 -2.83 0.50 -53.36
CA TRP A 621 -2.01 -0.45 -52.62
C TRP A 621 -1.18 -1.36 -53.54
N SER A 622 -1.71 -1.67 -54.73
CA SER A 622 -1.04 -2.53 -55.70
C SER A 622 0.13 -1.81 -56.36
N ASP A 623 -0.02 -0.51 -56.65
CA ASP A 623 1.07 0.37 -57.09
C ASP A 623 2.22 0.43 -56.07
N ALA A 624 1.88 0.66 -54.81
CA ALA A 624 2.84 0.72 -53.71
C ALA A 624 3.60 -0.61 -53.55
N SER A 625 2.89 -1.74 -53.68
CA SER A 625 3.47 -3.08 -53.63
C SER A 625 4.35 -3.37 -54.84
N ALA A 626 3.94 -2.95 -56.05
CA ALA A 626 4.72 -3.10 -57.27
C ALA A 626 6.02 -2.29 -57.21
N PHE A 627 5.99 -1.07 -56.68
CA PHE A 627 7.19 -0.26 -56.43
C PHE A 627 8.17 -0.95 -55.47
N ALA A 628 7.67 -1.56 -54.39
CA ALA A 628 8.51 -2.31 -53.45
C ALA A 628 9.16 -3.53 -54.11
N ALA A 629 8.40 -4.28 -54.93
CA ALA A 629 8.92 -5.42 -55.69
C ALA A 629 9.96 -4.98 -56.73
N TRP A 630 9.74 -3.87 -57.42
CA TRP A 630 10.71 -3.26 -58.33
C TRP A 630 12.00 -2.87 -57.62
N THR A 631 11.89 -2.23 -56.45
CA THR A 631 13.05 -1.86 -55.62
C THR A 631 13.83 -3.10 -55.17
N THR A 632 13.12 -4.18 -54.83
CA THR A 632 13.72 -5.49 -54.52
C THR A 632 14.56 -6.02 -55.67
N GLN A 633 14.00 -6.03 -56.88
CA GLN A 633 14.71 -6.51 -58.08
C GLN A 633 15.97 -5.67 -58.37
N ARG A 634 15.92 -4.36 -58.15
CA ARG A 634 17.07 -3.47 -58.42
C ARG A 634 18.17 -3.54 -57.38
N THR A 635 17.80 -3.68 -56.11
CA THR A 635 18.75 -3.60 -54.99
C THR A 635 19.22 -4.97 -54.50
N GLY A 636 18.51 -6.05 -54.87
CA GLY A 636 18.73 -7.40 -54.35
C GLY A 636 18.33 -7.56 -52.88
N ARG A 637 17.73 -6.55 -52.24
CA ARG A 637 17.27 -6.57 -50.85
C ARG A 637 15.75 -6.74 -50.81
N SER A 638 15.22 -7.49 -49.85
CA SER A 638 13.78 -7.78 -49.72
C SER A 638 12.99 -6.55 -49.26
N TRP A 639 12.53 -5.72 -50.19
CA TRP A 639 11.72 -4.52 -49.92
C TRP A 639 10.22 -4.83 -50.00
N ARG A 640 9.47 -4.25 -49.07
CA ARG A 640 8.03 -4.44 -48.88
C ARG A 640 7.39 -3.20 -48.26
N LEU A 641 6.06 -3.14 -48.23
CA LEU A 641 5.36 -2.16 -47.39
C LEU A 641 5.50 -2.53 -45.89
N PRO A 642 5.46 -1.58 -44.94
CA PRO A 642 5.46 -1.91 -43.52
C PRO A 642 4.14 -2.57 -43.10
N HIS A 643 4.18 -3.45 -42.10
CA HIS A 643 2.96 -3.83 -41.38
C HIS A 643 2.50 -2.66 -40.51
N GLU A 644 1.19 -2.48 -40.29
CA GLU A 644 0.66 -1.30 -39.57
C GLU A 644 1.18 -1.14 -38.13
N LEU A 645 1.54 -2.25 -37.49
CA LEU A 645 2.14 -2.32 -36.16
C LEU A 645 3.66 -2.08 -36.17
N GLU A 646 4.37 -2.53 -37.21
CA GLU A 646 5.76 -2.12 -37.45
C GLU A 646 5.82 -0.60 -37.64
N TRP A 647 4.88 -0.07 -38.43
CA TRP A 647 4.73 1.36 -38.68
C TRP A 647 4.48 2.14 -37.39
N GLU A 648 3.54 1.68 -36.54
CA GLU A 648 3.25 2.38 -35.28
C GLU A 648 4.48 2.45 -34.39
N LYS A 649 5.19 1.33 -34.21
CA LYS A 649 6.43 1.34 -33.43
C LYS A 649 7.44 2.31 -34.01
N ALA A 650 7.68 2.25 -35.32
CA ALA A 650 8.66 3.09 -36.00
C ALA A 650 8.34 4.59 -35.87
N ALA A 651 7.06 4.96 -35.93
CA ALA A 651 6.60 6.34 -35.83
C ALA A 651 6.49 6.84 -34.37
N ARG A 652 5.95 6.01 -33.49
CA ARG A 652 5.51 6.39 -32.14
C ARG A 652 6.55 6.06 -31.07
N GLY A 653 7.42 5.08 -31.27
CA GLY A 653 8.38 4.65 -30.25
C GLY A 653 7.80 3.63 -29.28
N VAL A 654 8.33 3.63 -28.06
CA VAL A 654 8.01 2.63 -27.01
C VAL A 654 7.18 3.21 -25.86
N ASP A 655 6.91 4.51 -25.87
CA ASP A 655 6.46 5.29 -24.71
C ASP A 655 5.06 5.91 -24.85
N ARG A 656 4.29 5.46 -25.86
CA ARG A 656 2.89 5.86 -26.08
C ARG A 656 2.67 7.34 -26.41
N ARG A 657 3.72 8.11 -26.75
CA ARG A 657 3.56 9.51 -27.21
C ARG A 657 2.49 9.64 -28.29
N ILE A 658 1.76 10.74 -28.32
CA ILE A 658 0.63 10.91 -29.26
C ILE A 658 1.14 11.25 -30.68
N PHE A 659 2.15 12.11 -30.76
CA PHE A 659 2.82 12.56 -31.98
C PHE A 659 4.30 12.21 -31.93
N ALA A 660 5.01 12.28 -33.07
CA ALA A 660 6.41 11.84 -33.15
C ALA A 660 7.31 12.53 -32.10
N TRP A 661 6.98 13.77 -31.77
CA TRP A 661 7.71 14.65 -30.87
C TRP A 661 7.12 14.77 -29.46
N GLY A 662 6.04 14.06 -29.12
CA GLY A 662 5.41 14.15 -27.80
C GLY A 662 3.88 14.26 -27.85
N ASP A 663 3.30 14.84 -26.81
CA ASP A 663 1.85 14.82 -26.61
C ASP A 663 1.14 16.14 -26.98
N PHE A 664 1.91 17.23 -27.11
CA PHE A 664 1.39 18.53 -27.52
C PHE A 664 1.34 18.65 -29.05
N PHE A 665 0.21 19.07 -29.60
CA PHE A 665 0.08 19.32 -31.04
C PHE A 665 0.51 20.74 -31.39
N GLU A 666 1.46 20.87 -32.32
CA GLU A 666 1.95 22.15 -32.84
C GLU A 666 1.93 22.13 -34.38
N PRO A 667 1.07 22.92 -35.04
CA PRO A 667 0.91 22.89 -36.50
C PRO A 667 2.19 23.22 -37.28
N SER A 668 3.11 24.04 -36.74
CA SER A 668 4.36 24.37 -37.42
C SER A 668 5.37 23.21 -37.49
N TRP A 669 5.12 22.11 -36.79
CA TRP A 669 6.03 20.96 -36.70
C TRP A 669 5.66 19.79 -37.60
N THR A 670 4.51 19.84 -38.26
CA THR A 670 4.01 18.81 -39.18
C THR A 670 3.21 19.43 -40.32
N ALA A 671 3.06 18.74 -41.44
CA ALA A 671 2.11 19.14 -42.49
C ALA A 671 0.69 18.67 -42.13
N SER A 672 -0.14 19.60 -41.66
CA SER A 672 -1.54 19.36 -41.26
C SER A 672 -2.46 20.48 -41.73
N ALA A 673 -3.78 20.34 -41.55
CA ALA A 673 -4.76 21.31 -42.07
C ALA A 673 -4.54 22.74 -41.57
N THR A 674 -3.97 22.90 -40.37
CA THR A 674 -3.72 24.20 -39.72
C THR A 674 -2.28 24.67 -39.87
N SER A 675 -1.46 23.97 -40.67
CA SER A 675 -0.05 24.32 -40.92
C SER A 675 0.12 25.35 -42.05
N PHE A 676 -0.95 25.66 -42.79
CA PHE A 676 -0.92 26.48 -43.99
C PHE A 676 -1.83 27.71 -43.84
N GLN A 677 -1.40 28.85 -44.38
CA GLN A 677 -2.26 30.05 -44.46
C GLN A 677 -3.36 29.93 -45.54
N GLY A 678 -3.18 29.04 -46.51
CA GLY A 678 -4.12 28.77 -47.61
C GLY A 678 -4.56 27.31 -47.66
N THR A 679 -4.93 26.82 -48.85
CA THR A 679 -5.37 25.43 -49.04
C THR A 679 -4.27 24.45 -48.62
N PRO A 680 -4.53 23.54 -47.66
CA PRO A 680 -3.55 22.56 -47.24
C PRO A 680 -3.14 21.64 -48.38
N GLY A 681 -1.88 21.21 -48.37
CA GLY A 681 -1.34 20.44 -49.47
C GLY A 681 -0.10 19.66 -49.10
N VAL A 682 0.19 18.65 -49.91
CA VAL A 682 1.44 17.89 -49.84
C VAL A 682 2.64 18.83 -49.97
N THR A 683 3.68 18.58 -49.18
CA THR A 683 4.96 19.30 -49.21
C THR A 683 6.12 18.34 -49.36
N ALA A 684 7.34 18.87 -49.52
CA ALA A 684 8.55 18.06 -49.52
C ALA A 684 8.66 17.18 -48.25
N VAL A 685 9.14 15.95 -48.41
CA VAL A 685 9.22 14.95 -47.33
C VAL A 685 10.09 15.38 -46.14
N ASP A 686 10.96 16.36 -46.33
CA ASP A 686 11.85 16.94 -45.33
C ASP A 686 11.43 18.34 -44.84
N GLY A 687 10.31 18.88 -45.34
CA GLY A 687 9.85 20.24 -45.02
C GLY A 687 9.49 20.48 -43.55
N PHE A 688 9.24 19.41 -42.79
CA PHE A 688 8.92 19.47 -41.36
C PHE A 688 9.93 18.64 -40.54
N PRO A 689 11.06 19.24 -40.13
CA PRO A 689 12.15 18.51 -39.46
C PRO A 689 11.84 18.02 -38.06
N VAL A 690 10.81 18.58 -37.42
CA VAL A 690 10.38 18.19 -36.08
C VAL A 690 9.52 16.93 -36.09
N ASP A 691 8.85 16.62 -37.20
CA ASP A 691 8.13 15.36 -37.41
C ASP A 691 9.13 14.21 -37.66
N ALA A 692 9.85 13.86 -36.59
CA ALA A 692 10.85 12.82 -36.53
C ALA A 692 10.57 11.94 -35.31
N SER A 693 10.44 10.63 -35.52
CA SER A 693 10.25 9.68 -34.42
C SER A 693 11.53 9.55 -33.59
N ILE A 694 11.42 8.88 -32.43
CA ILE A 694 12.58 8.54 -31.59
C ILE A 694 13.63 7.68 -32.31
N TYR A 695 13.22 6.95 -33.36
CA TYR A 695 14.08 6.18 -34.24
C TYR A 695 14.66 7.02 -35.40
N GLN A 696 14.22 8.28 -35.58
CA GLN A 696 14.54 9.18 -36.70
C GLN A 696 13.79 8.89 -38.00
N VAL A 697 12.63 8.24 -37.92
CA VAL A 697 11.72 8.08 -39.07
C VAL A 697 10.89 9.36 -39.24
N ARG A 698 10.75 9.87 -40.47
CA ARG A 698 10.25 11.22 -40.75
C ARG A 698 8.84 11.23 -41.35
N GLY A 699 8.10 12.32 -41.12
CA GLY A 699 6.84 12.59 -41.82
C GLY A 699 5.71 11.62 -41.46
N CYS A 700 5.69 11.07 -40.25
CA CYS A 700 4.68 10.11 -39.83
C CYS A 700 3.41 10.79 -39.30
N THR A 701 3.53 12.01 -38.76
CA THR A 701 2.43 12.72 -38.11
C THR A 701 1.56 13.47 -39.12
N GLY A 702 2.08 13.77 -40.32
CA GLY A 702 1.35 14.53 -41.33
C GLY A 702 1.88 14.33 -42.75
N ASN A 703 1.57 15.26 -43.64
CA ASN A 703 1.86 15.24 -45.08
C ASN A 703 1.00 14.22 -45.84
N VAL A 704 1.29 12.93 -45.72
CA VAL A 704 0.54 11.85 -46.38
C VAL A 704 0.34 10.66 -45.45
N ARG A 705 -0.81 10.01 -45.58
CA ARG A 705 -0.99 8.67 -45.02
C ARG A 705 -0.17 7.69 -45.82
N GLU A 706 0.19 6.58 -45.19
CA GLU A 706 1.01 5.56 -45.82
C GLU A 706 0.30 4.22 -45.84
N TRP A 707 0.21 3.62 -47.03
CA TRP A 707 -0.22 2.24 -47.21
C TRP A 707 0.67 1.28 -46.41
N CYS A 708 0.02 0.34 -45.73
CA CYS A 708 0.66 -0.77 -45.05
C CYS A 708 0.42 -2.08 -45.82
N GLY A 709 1.32 -3.04 -45.64
CA GLY A 709 1.32 -4.30 -46.38
C GLY A 709 0.33 -5.35 -45.88
N ASN A 710 -0.56 -5.02 -44.95
CA ASN A 710 -1.51 -5.95 -44.34
C ASN A 710 -2.96 -5.47 -44.46
N VAL A 711 -3.88 -6.44 -44.41
CA VAL A 711 -5.31 -6.18 -44.22
C VAL A 711 -5.53 -5.48 -42.88
N TRP A 712 -6.42 -4.49 -42.88
CA TRP A 712 -6.81 -3.73 -41.71
C TRP A 712 -7.40 -4.65 -40.64
N MET A 713 -6.82 -4.64 -39.44
CA MET A 713 -7.24 -5.52 -38.36
C MET A 713 -8.33 -4.89 -37.48
N ARG A 714 -9.32 -5.67 -37.04
CA ARG A 714 -10.32 -5.17 -36.07
C ARG A 714 -9.80 -5.20 -34.64
N HIS A 715 -8.98 -6.20 -34.31
CA HIS A 715 -8.43 -6.43 -32.98
C HIS A 715 -6.91 -6.58 -33.06
N PRO A 716 -6.15 -6.25 -32.00
CA PRO A 716 -4.72 -6.50 -31.96
C PRO A 716 -4.44 -8.02 -32.01
N PRO A 717 -3.25 -8.45 -32.48
CA PRO A 717 -2.87 -9.85 -32.51
C PRO A 717 -2.95 -10.51 -31.12
N PRO A 718 -3.59 -11.68 -30.98
CA PRO A 718 -3.83 -12.31 -29.68
C PRO A 718 -2.56 -12.87 -29.02
N ASP A 719 -1.54 -13.20 -29.82
CA ASP A 719 -0.23 -13.68 -29.38
C ASP A 719 0.72 -12.55 -28.96
N GLY A 720 0.27 -11.28 -29.07
CA GLY A 720 1.08 -10.11 -28.77
C GLY A 720 2.27 -9.92 -29.72
N ARG A 721 2.28 -10.55 -30.90
CA ARG A 721 3.34 -10.43 -31.90
C ARG A 721 2.78 -9.91 -33.22
N VAL A 722 3.57 -9.12 -33.96
CA VAL A 722 3.22 -8.81 -35.34
C VAL A 722 3.22 -10.10 -36.18
N PRO A 723 2.12 -10.42 -36.89
CA PRO A 723 2.06 -11.61 -37.74
C PRO A 723 3.14 -11.60 -38.83
N ARG A 724 3.78 -12.75 -39.05
CA ARG A 724 4.77 -12.92 -40.13
C ARG A 724 4.10 -12.99 -41.50
N GLU A 725 2.98 -13.69 -41.58
CA GLU A 725 2.19 -13.79 -42.81
C GLU A 725 1.29 -12.57 -42.97
N ARG A 726 1.39 -11.94 -44.14
CA ARG A 726 0.60 -10.77 -44.50
C ARG A 726 -0.55 -11.26 -45.35
N GLY A 727 -1.70 -11.48 -44.71
CA GLY A 727 -2.89 -11.92 -45.41
C GLY A 727 -3.23 -10.95 -46.55
N THR A 728 -3.49 -11.50 -47.73
CA THR A 728 -4.13 -10.79 -48.84
C THR A 728 -5.51 -11.39 -49.02
N GLU A 729 -6.55 -10.58 -48.89
CA GLU A 729 -7.93 -11.04 -49.01
C GLU A 729 -8.69 -10.15 -50.00
N THR A 730 -9.36 -10.80 -50.96
CA THR A 730 -10.13 -10.10 -51.99
C THR A 730 -11.34 -9.43 -51.37
N GLY A 731 -11.50 -8.13 -51.59
CA GLY A 731 -12.59 -7.34 -51.00
C GLY A 731 -12.31 -6.83 -49.58
N ALA A 732 -11.14 -7.14 -49.01
CA ALA A 732 -10.74 -6.61 -47.71
C ALA A 732 -10.28 -5.14 -47.78
N LEU A 733 -10.35 -4.48 -46.64
CA LEU A 733 -9.74 -3.16 -46.43
C LEU A 733 -8.27 -3.35 -46.07
N TYR A 734 -7.37 -2.62 -46.70
CA TYR A 734 -5.96 -2.58 -46.37
C TYR A 734 -5.67 -1.44 -45.40
N ALA A 735 -4.72 -1.67 -44.50
CA ALA A 735 -4.36 -0.69 -43.48
C ALA A 735 -3.61 0.49 -44.11
N ALA A 736 -3.93 1.69 -43.64
CA ALA A 736 -3.16 2.91 -43.88
C ALA A 736 -2.94 3.65 -42.56
N ARG A 737 -1.77 4.27 -42.41
CA ARG A 737 -1.31 4.89 -41.15
C ARG A 737 -0.76 6.29 -41.36
N GLY A 738 -0.55 7.04 -40.27
CA GLY A 738 -0.02 8.40 -40.29
C GLY A 738 -1.07 9.50 -40.47
N GLY A 739 -0.63 10.76 -40.47
CA GLY A 739 -1.50 11.90 -40.73
C GLY A 739 -1.61 12.25 -42.20
N LEU A 740 -2.20 13.39 -42.52
CA LEU A 740 -2.23 13.93 -43.88
C LEU A 740 -2.29 15.46 -43.84
N SER A 741 -1.88 16.11 -44.92
CA SER A 741 -1.78 17.57 -44.99
C SER A 741 -3.11 18.30 -44.79
N SER A 742 -4.25 17.70 -45.13
CA SER A 742 -5.59 18.23 -44.84
C SER A 742 -6.22 17.63 -43.57
N GLY A 743 -5.45 16.90 -42.78
CA GLY A 743 -5.89 16.25 -41.55
C GLY A 743 -5.98 17.22 -40.37
N SER A 744 -6.92 16.95 -39.47
CA SER A 744 -7.01 17.64 -38.18
C SER A 744 -5.95 17.12 -37.21
N PRO A 745 -5.75 17.78 -36.05
CA PRO A 745 -4.91 17.26 -34.99
C PRO A 745 -5.31 15.83 -34.57
N ALA A 746 -6.61 15.51 -34.58
CA ALA A 746 -7.12 14.20 -34.19
C ALA A 746 -6.73 13.10 -35.19
N SER A 747 -6.77 13.40 -36.49
CA SER A 747 -6.40 12.44 -37.54
C SER A 747 -4.88 12.30 -37.74
N SER A 748 -4.09 13.18 -37.10
CA SER A 748 -2.62 13.20 -37.14
C SER A 748 -1.98 12.40 -36.00
N ARG A 749 -2.79 11.87 -35.07
CA ARG A 749 -2.30 11.07 -33.94
C ARG A 749 -1.75 9.75 -34.44
N LEU A 750 -0.56 9.36 -33.99
CA LEU A 750 0.15 8.18 -34.54
C LEU A 750 -0.52 6.84 -34.25
N ALA A 751 -1.43 6.81 -33.27
CA ALA A 751 -2.25 5.64 -32.98
C ALA A 751 -3.43 5.49 -33.97
N ALA A 752 -3.79 6.51 -34.75
CA ALA A 752 -5.00 6.52 -35.58
C ALA A 752 -4.91 5.59 -36.80
N ARG A 753 -5.90 4.72 -36.98
CA ARG A 753 -5.92 3.63 -37.96
C ARG A 753 -6.97 3.88 -39.03
N PHE A 754 -6.67 3.47 -40.27
CA PHE A 754 -7.55 3.67 -41.40
C PHE A 754 -7.55 2.42 -42.26
N GLY A 755 -8.74 1.96 -42.67
CA GLY A 755 -8.92 0.87 -43.60
C GLY A 755 -9.49 1.40 -44.91
N ALA A 756 -8.87 1.05 -46.04
CA ALA A 756 -9.35 1.44 -47.36
C ALA A 756 -9.22 0.29 -48.38
N PRO A 757 -10.11 0.20 -49.39
CA PRO A 757 -9.99 -0.81 -50.44
C PRO A 757 -8.66 -0.75 -51.18
N ALA A 758 -8.15 -1.88 -51.64
CA ALA A 758 -6.83 -1.98 -52.29
C ALA A 758 -6.66 -1.09 -53.53
N ASN A 759 -7.75 -0.76 -54.23
CA ASN A 759 -7.76 0.05 -55.46
C ASN A 759 -7.98 1.55 -55.19
N HIS A 760 -8.10 1.96 -53.92
CA HIS A 760 -8.39 3.34 -53.57
C HIS A 760 -7.19 4.23 -53.90
N ARG A 761 -7.38 5.26 -54.73
CA ARG A 761 -6.35 6.26 -55.08
C ARG A 761 -6.76 7.63 -54.57
N TYR A 762 -6.27 8.01 -53.38
CA TYR A 762 -6.64 9.25 -52.71
C TYR A 762 -5.50 10.27 -52.69
N THR A 763 -5.84 11.56 -52.74
CA THR A 763 -4.87 12.67 -52.78
C THR A 763 -3.95 12.73 -51.56
N GLY A 764 -4.41 12.25 -50.41
CA GLY A 764 -3.66 12.27 -49.15
C GLY A 764 -3.02 10.94 -48.76
N VAL A 765 -2.97 9.94 -49.65
CA VAL A 765 -2.38 8.62 -49.38
C VAL A 765 -1.21 8.37 -50.33
N GLY A 766 -0.04 8.16 -49.75
CA GLY A 766 1.17 7.66 -50.39
C GLY A 766 1.62 6.38 -49.71
N PHE A 767 2.93 6.14 -49.68
CA PHE A 767 3.49 4.96 -49.02
C PHE A 767 4.98 5.13 -48.72
N ARG A 768 5.48 4.24 -47.87
CA ARG A 768 6.91 3.99 -47.71
C ARG A 768 7.19 2.51 -47.82
N ILE A 769 8.45 2.21 -48.07
CA ILE A 769 8.94 0.84 -48.10
C ILE A 769 9.89 0.60 -46.93
N VAL A 770 9.93 -0.65 -46.52
CA VAL A 770 10.83 -1.19 -45.51
C VAL A 770 11.45 -2.46 -46.05
N ARG A 771 12.58 -2.87 -45.50
CA ARG A 771 13.20 -4.14 -45.84
C ARG A 771 13.47 -4.96 -44.60
N ASP A 772 13.38 -6.26 -44.77
CA ASP A 772 13.89 -7.18 -43.78
C ASP A 772 15.41 -7.03 -43.68
N ARG A 773 15.93 -7.34 -42.50
CA ARG A 773 17.36 -7.17 -42.22
C ARG A 773 18.21 -8.25 -42.90
N THR A 774 17.67 -9.47 -43.00
CA THR A 774 18.32 -10.66 -43.55
C THR A 774 18.08 -10.82 -45.04
#